data_AF-A0A1H9YCB0-F1
#
_entry.id   AF-A0A1H9YCB0-F1
#
_cell.length_a   1.000
_cell.length_b   1.000
_cell.length_c   1.000
_cell.angle_alpha   90.00
_cell.angle_beta   90.00
_cell.angle_gamma   90.00
#
_symmetry.space_group_name_H-M   'P 1'
#
loop_
_entity.id
_entity.type
_entity.pdbx_description
1 polymer ?
#
loop_
_entity_poly.entity_id
_entity_poly.type
_entity_poly.pdbx_seq_one_letter_code
_entity_poly.pdbx_strand_id
1 'polypeptide(L)'
;MQIKSKKLAILLTILLVLSNITFLPQPTVHAEALEDAVTILALDEEGESVLPLTAVSIDDGDTAFDVLLEAGEEHHVEIAYDEYDFGNMVTAIGDVQQSDPYYWSFNVYGQGPEIGASAYEVENGEHILFTLTDNFSPSVPVTVSAIDLDGNAVINETEVTLMDGASAYDALYQAADKHGVTVDATVDDTYFTFINNIGSVVLGETDYWNIAVNEEALSTSVVAHQVQAGDHLQLTVENFEEDPEDIPSEEENPEEEETPNLPSISNKDIQSSVDEIKGYITENNISLAYGNEWWVWGVAHTEQEIPSSYVSSVEQRVKEIDGEFRSILDLDKVIIGLAAANTDATDVAGYNLVEKLINHRNFLSSSINMPIYGLLALDSGSYEAPKETRDQLIDFILEQEYEVGGWALFGDRPTADITGMALTALAPYQDRADVRAAIDRAVEYLSREQDDTSGYAEEFNGGDSSESVSQVIIGLTSVGIDPTSEAFTKDGGNLVQHLLKFKQNDGGYSHIIDDDYSMAMSTQQALLALVAYQKFVNGDKTTVYQFPLTEDDDGNQDDDDQPENPSNPDDDDSDRGPDHSEDPTKEELVITPTIENNKDEMKITVTLDDLEELSGHELVVIQPDKAREQPSMRIELAYDALKKIVDQGSSLIVDKGDVTLHIPHEILQQLVNEANNQPVEIILDKLEDKNAVGSVYNFTIKGNDQEIHDFNGNEITMVFEVDPDLVKNPEKVNVFYLNEETDKWEVIENSAYDASNHIVTATTDHFSTFGVFEIEEIQSGQKSNDEKEGSKGSGKELPKTATDMYNFLIAGMLLLVGGVILFVIQRRKARV
;
A
#
# COMPACT_ATOMS: atom_id res chain seq x y z
N MET A 1 -18.29 -22.93 -64.80
CA MET A 1 -17.74 -21.59 -64.47
C MET A 1 -18.76 -20.63 -63.84
N GLN A 2 -20.05 -20.62 -64.23
CA GLN A 2 -21.04 -19.63 -63.73
C GLN A 2 -21.51 -19.76 -62.26
N ILE A 3 -21.26 -20.86 -61.55
CA ILE A 3 -21.73 -21.03 -60.16
C ILE A 3 -20.83 -20.29 -59.15
N LYS A 4 -19.55 -20.02 -59.48
CA LYS A 4 -18.62 -19.32 -58.57
C LYS A 4 -18.87 -17.82 -58.45
N SER A 5 -19.42 -17.14 -59.47
CA SER A 5 -19.60 -15.67 -59.41
C SER A 5 -20.77 -15.22 -58.52
N LYS A 6 -21.84 -16.03 -58.40
CA LYS A 6 -22.98 -15.67 -57.53
C LYS A 6 -22.66 -15.69 -56.04
N LYS A 7 -21.80 -16.62 -55.58
CA LYS A 7 -21.36 -16.64 -54.18
C LYS A 7 -20.40 -15.50 -53.85
N LEU A 8 -19.51 -15.14 -54.79
CA LEU A 8 -18.61 -14.00 -54.62
C LEU A 8 -19.36 -12.67 -54.54
N ALA A 9 -20.39 -12.48 -55.36
CA ALA A 9 -21.23 -11.28 -55.31
C ALA A 9 -22.01 -11.16 -53.99
N ILE A 10 -22.54 -12.26 -53.44
CA ILE A 10 -23.24 -12.25 -52.15
C ILE A 10 -22.25 -11.91 -51.01
N LEU A 11 -21.05 -12.48 -51.04
CA LEU A 11 -19.99 -12.16 -50.06
C LEU A 11 -19.58 -10.68 -50.11
N LEU A 12 -19.37 -10.14 -51.32
CA LEU A 12 -19.09 -8.71 -51.53
C LEU A 12 -20.24 -7.80 -51.08
N THR A 13 -21.50 -8.22 -51.24
CA THR A 13 -22.65 -7.41 -50.79
C THR A 13 -22.78 -7.43 -49.26
N ILE A 14 -22.43 -8.54 -48.60
CA ILE A 14 -22.42 -8.64 -47.13
C ILE A 14 -21.26 -7.82 -46.55
N LEU A 15 -20.07 -7.87 -47.16
CA LEU A 15 -18.94 -7.01 -46.80
C LEU A 15 -19.26 -5.52 -46.99
N LEU A 16 -19.99 -5.14 -48.04
CA LEU A 16 -20.43 -3.74 -48.24
C LEU A 16 -21.53 -3.28 -47.27
N VAL A 17 -22.29 -4.20 -46.69
CA VAL A 17 -23.25 -3.87 -45.60
C VAL A 17 -22.52 -3.75 -44.27
N LEU A 18 -21.56 -4.63 -43.99
CA LEU A 18 -20.68 -4.52 -42.81
C LEU A 18 -19.82 -3.26 -42.84
N SER A 19 -19.26 -2.88 -43.99
CA SER A 19 -18.49 -1.64 -44.17
C SER A 19 -19.33 -0.35 -44.17
N ASN A 20 -20.64 -0.44 -43.91
CA ASN A 20 -21.51 0.72 -43.66
C ASN A 20 -22.11 0.69 -42.24
N ILE A 21 -21.87 -0.37 -41.46
CA ILE A 21 -22.20 -0.42 -40.01
C ILE A 21 -21.11 0.27 -39.18
N THR A 22 -19.93 0.49 -39.76
CA THR A 22 -18.82 1.18 -39.10
C THR A 22 -19.18 2.61 -38.70
N PHE A 23 -20.11 3.29 -39.39
CA PHE A 23 -20.65 4.61 -39.03
C PHE A 23 -21.55 4.64 -37.78
N LEU A 24 -21.25 3.80 -36.79
CA LEU A 24 -21.50 4.12 -35.39
C LEU A 24 -20.18 4.60 -34.80
N PRO A 25 -20.16 5.78 -34.19
CA PRO A 25 -19.07 6.11 -33.30
C PRO A 25 -19.20 5.17 -32.07
N GLN A 26 -18.46 4.06 -32.03
CA GLN A 26 -17.27 3.89 -31.19
C GLN A 26 -17.32 3.86 -29.58
N PRO A 27 -16.17 3.87 -28.78
CA PRO A 27 -15.82 4.65 -27.48
C PRO A 27 -14.55 5.59 -27.41
N THR A 28 -14.55 6.88 -26.98
CA THR A 28 -13.31 7.73 -27.00
C THR A 28 -12.31 7.24 -25.97
N VAL A 29 -11.12 6.82 -26.41
CA VAL A 29 -9.96 6.69 -25.51
C VAL A 29 -9.58 8.10 -25.11
N HIS A 30 -9.95 8.49 -23.91
CA HIS A 30 -9.24 9.53 -23.21
C HIS A 30 -8.13 8.80 -22.46
N ALA A 31 -6.89 9.28 -22.58
CA ALA A 31 -5.98 9.16 -21.45
C ALA A 31 -6.70 9.86 -20.30
N GLU A 32 -6.98 9.15 -19.21
CA GLU A 32 -7.67 9.71 -18.06
C GLU A 32 -6.62 10.46 -17.24
N ALA A 33 -6.21 11.61 -17.81
CA ALA A 33 -5.35 12.56 -17.14
C ALA A 33 -5.90 12.82 -15.73
N LEU A 34 -5.03 12.71 -14.73
CA LEU A 34 -5.40 12.87 -13.33
C LEU A 34 -6.08 14.24 -13.17
N GLU A 35 -7.27 14.27 -12.57
CA GLU A 35 -8.00 15.51 -12.32
C GLU A 35 -7.32 16.22 -11.16
N ASP A 36 -6.61 17.31 -11.48
CA ASP A 36 -5.73 18.08 -10.60
C ASP A 36 -4.53 17.27 -10.07
N ALA A 37 -3.41 17.34 -10.81
CA ALA A 37 -2.19 16.57 -10.52
C ALA A 37 -0.90 17.29 -10.94
N VAL A 38 0.22 16.88 -10.36
CA VAL A 38 1.56 17.42 -10.63
C VAL A 38 2.56 16.29 -10.88
N THR A 39 3.76 16.64 -11.31
CA THR A 39 4.87 15.69 -11.46
C THR A 39 6.02 16.06 -10.55
N ILE A 40 6.66 15.09 -9.91
CA ILE A 40 7.79 15.30 -8.99
C ILE A 40 8.97 14.41 -9.33
N LEU A 41 10.19 14.91 -9.11
CA LEU A 41 11.47 14.22 -9.29
C LEU A 41 12.46 14.67 -8.21
N ALA A 42 13.30 13.77 -7.68
CA ALA A 42 14.41 14.15 -6.80
C ALA A 42 15.76 13.56 -7.25
N LEU A 43 16.80 14.40 -7.28
CA LEU A 43 18.15 14.05 -7.76
C LEU A 43 19.25 14.34 -6.71
N ASP A 44 20.26 13.49 -6.65
CA ASP A 44 21.46 13.69 -5.81
C ASP A 44 22.45 14.74 -6.37
N GLU A 45 23.62 14.93 -5.73
CA GLU A 45 24.63 15.90 -6.17
C GLU A 45 25.37 15.51 -7.46
N GLU A 46 25.25 14.26 -7.91
CA GLU A 46 25.76 13.78 -9.19
C GLU A 46 24.71 13.93 -10.32
N GLY A 47 23.44 14.15 -9.98
CA GLY A 47 22.29 14.25 -10.89
C GLY A 47 21.57 12.92 -11.14
N GLU A 48 21.86 11.88 -10.35
CA GLU A 48 21.18 10.59 -10.42
C GLU A 48 19.88 10.62 -9.58
N SER A 49 18.89 9.81 -9.95
CA SER A 49 17.55 9.83 -9.33
C SER A 49 17.54 9.13 -7.96
N VAL A 50 17.03 9.81 -6.93
CA VAL A 50 16.81 9.23 -5.58
C VAL A 50 15.32 9.05 -5.25
N LEU A 51 14.46 9.83 -5.89
CA LEU A 51 13.04 9.58 -6.07
C LEU A 51 12.81 9.60 -7.59
N PRO A 52 12.19 8.58 -8.21
CA PRO A 52 11.93 8.58 -9.64
C PRO A 52 10.95 9.70 -10.04
N LEU A 53 10.78 9.91 -11.34
CA LEU A 53 9.74 10.81 -11.83
C LEU A 53 8.36 10.19 -11.54
N THR A 54 7.57 10.85 -10.70
CA THR A 54 6.27 10.39 -10.20
C THR A 54 5.18 11.38 -10.59
N ALA A 55 3.96 10.92 -10.82
CA ALA A 55 2.78 11.76 -11.00
C ALA A 55 1.90 11.65 -9.76
N VAL A 56 1.64 12.76 -9.09
CA VAL A 56 0.91 12.80 -7.82
C VAL A 56 -0.40 13.55 -8.03
N SER A 57 -1.51 12.96 -7.61
CA SER A 57 -2.81 13.64 -7.59
C SER A 57 -2.83 14.62 -6.43
N ILE A 58 -3.38 15.82 -6.60
CA ILE A 58 -3.34 16.87 -5.57
C ILE A 58 -4.73 17.39 -5.24
N ASP A 59 -4.98 17.60 -3.96
CA ASP A 59 -6.15 18.31 -3.43
C ASP A 59 -5.87 19.83 -3.32
N ASP A 60 -6.96 20.60 -3.18
CA ASP A 60 -6.99 22.07 -3.10
C ASP A 60 -6.18 22.59 -1.87
N GLY A 61 -4.88 22.84 -2.05
CA GLY A 61 -3.98 23.40 -1.03
C GLY A 61 -2.76 22.54 -0.66
N ASP A 62 -2.56 21.39 -1.32
CA ASP A 62 -1.34 20.59 -1.15
C ASP A 62 -0.10 21.40 -1.53
N THR A 63 1.02 21.12 -0.85
CA THR A 63 2.28 21.82 -1.09
C THR A 63 3.31 20.94 -1.79
N ALA A 64 4.36 21.58 -2.32
CA ALA A 64 5.50 20.88 -2.91
C ALA A 64 6.25 19.95 -1.94
N PHE A 65 5.97 20.06 -0.63
CA PHE A 65 6.46 19.13 0.37
C PHE A 65 5.50 17.95 0.60
N ASP A 66 4.18 18.18 0.58
CA ASP A 66 3.19 17.10 0.72
C ASP A 66 3.27 16.14 -0.47
N VAL A 67 3.41 16.69 -1.68
CA VAL A 67 3.71 15.94 -2.91
C VAL A 67 5.01 15.12 -2.81
N LEU A 68 6.01 15.62 -2.07
CA LEU A 68 7.26 14.87 -1.84
C LEU A 68 7.04 13.71 -0.85
N LEU A 69 6.20 13.90 0.17
CA LEU A 69 5.86 12.83 1.10
C LEU A 69 5.02 11.74 0.42
N GLU A 70 4.00 12.11 -0.37
CA GLU A 70 3.13 11.15 -1.06
C GLU A 70 3.90 10.31 -2.09
N ALA A 71 4.73 10.93 -2.93
CA ALA A 71 5.62 10.19 -3.83
C ALA A 71 6.66 9.34 -3.07
N GLY A 72 7.08 9.79 -1.89
CA GLY A 72 7.91 9.01 -0.97
C GLY A 72 7.20 7.75 -0.45
N GLU A 73 5.93 7.87 -0.03
CA GLU A 73 5.12 6.73 0.41
C GLU A 73 4.85 5.74 -0.74
N GLU A 74 4.50 6.24 -1.93
CA GLU A 74 4.25 5.44 -3.14
C GLU A 74 5.47 4.58 -3.52
N HIS A 75 6.68 5.14 -3.47
CA HIS A 75 7.92 4.43 -3.81
C HIS A 75 8.67 3.83 -2.62
N HIS A 76 8.09 3.89 -1.42
CA HIS A 76 8.72 3.43 -0.17
C HIS A 76 10.09 4.10 0.10
N VAL A 77 10.24 5.36 -0.31
CA VAL A 77 11.42 6.21 -0.10
C VAL A 77 11.19 7.10 1.12
N GLU A 78 11.92 6.84 2.20
CA GLU A 78 11.84 7.66 3.42
C GLU A 78 12.33 9.10 3.16
N ILE A 79 11.50 10.09 3.48
CA ILE A 79 11.84 11.51 3.38
C ILE A 79 12.19 12.03 4.78
N ALA A 80 13.48 12.24 5.05
CA ALA A 80 13.91 12.87 6.29
C ALA A 80 13.97 14.39 6.13
N TYR A 81 13.52 15.13 7.14
CA TYR A 81 13.51 16.58 7.14
C TYR A 81 13.64 17.14 8.55
N ASP A 82 14.15 18.36 8.64
CA ASP A 82 14.22 19.17 9.84
C ASP A 82 13.10 20.22 9.76
N GLU A 83 12.24 20.28 10.77
CA GLU A 83 11.21 21.32 10.84
C GLU A 83 11.78 22.66 11.31
N TYR A 84 11.38 23.76 10.65
CA TYR A 84 11.78 25.12 11.03
C TYR A 84 10.58 26.08 10.95
N ASP A 85 10.64 27.19 11.72
CA ASP A 85 9.67 28.30 11.71
C ASP A 85 9.35 28.90 10.30
N PHE A 86 10.08 28.51 9.26
CA PHE A 86 9.96 28.98 7.88
C PHE A 86 9.54 27.88 6.87
N GLY A 87 9.15 26.69 7.35
CA GLY A 87 8.81 25.50 6.56
C GLY A 87 9.82 24.37 6.76
N ASN A 88 9.47 23.16 6.31
CA ASN A 88 10.31 21.98 6.51
C ASN A 88 11.49 22.03 5.54
N MET A 89 12.68 21.73 6.05
CA MET A 89 13.90 21.63 5.28
C MET A 89 14.25 20.16 5.13
N VAL A 90 14.08 19.62 3.93
CA VAL A 90 14.46 18.25 3.59
C VAL A 90 15.95 18.03 3.93
N THR A 91 16.25 16.93 4.62
CA THR A 91 17.59 16.57 5.08
C THR A 91 18.08 15.24 4.54
N ALA A 92 17.19 14.33 4.14
CA ALA A 92 17.50 13.20 3.28
C ALA A 92 16.30 12.82 2.41
N ILE A 93 16.57 12.24 1.25
CA ILE A 93 15.58 11.53 0.42
C ILE A 93 16.16 10.14 0.17
N GLY A 94 15.50 9.11 0.72
CA GLY A 94 16.07 7.77 0.83
C GLY A 94 17.40 7.78 1.59
N ASP A 95 18.36 6.99 1.13
CA ASP A 95 19.71 6.90 1.71
C ASP A 95 20.56 8.20 1.54
N VAL A 96 20.11 9.17 0.74
CA VAL A 96 20.91 10.34 0.36
C VAL A 96 20.69 11.53 1.30
N GLN A 97 21.56 11.58 2.32
CA GLN A 97 21.56 12.62 3.36
C GLN A 97 22.40 13.85 2.97
N GLN A 98 21.87 15.04 3.20
CA GLN A 98 22.55 16.31 2.91
C GLN A 98 23.79 16.56 3.78
N SER A 99 24.82 17.23 3.24
CA SER A 99 26.01 17.61 4.01
C SER A 99 26.78 18.79 3.42
N ASP A 100 27.28 19.69 4.27
CA ASP A 100 28.03 20.92 3.89
C ASP A 100 29.10 20.65 2.81
N PRO A 101 28.98 21.22 1.59
CA PRO A 101 28.15 22.39 1.23
C PRO A 101 26.79 22.11 0.56
N TYR A 102 26.41 20.85 0.33
CA TYR A 102 25.20 20.47 -0.39
C TYR A 102 23.99 20.38 0.54
N TYR A 103 22.87 20.99 0.11
CA TYR A 103 21.58 20.95 0.79
C TYR A 103 20.46 20.69 -0.20
N TRP A 104 19.38 20.05 0.26
CA TRP A 104 18.20 19.83 -0.58
C TRP A 104 17.53 21.17 -0.92
N SER A 105 17.39 21.43 -2.21
CA SER A 105 16.65 22.55 -2.78
C SER A 105 15.48 22.00 -3.58
N PHE A 106 14.34 22.69 -3.57
CA PHE A 106 13.23 22.41 -4.48
C PHE A 106 13.09 23.54 -5.50
N ASN A 107 12.59 23.22 -6.68
CA ASN A 107 12.47 24.12 -7.81
C ASN A 107 11.17 23.83 -8.55
N VAL A 108 10.49 24.88 -9.02
CA VAL A 108 9.30 24.78 -9.86
C VAL A 108 9.49 25.69 -11.07
N TYR A 109 9.14 25.20 -12.27
CA TYR A 109 9.47 25.86 -13.54
C TYR A 109 10.97 26.19 -13.67
N GLY A 110 11.84 25.36 -13.09
CA GLY A 110 13.30 25.52 -13.08
C GLY A 110 13.80 26.82 -12.44
N GLN A 111 13.00 27.41 -11.54
CA GLN A 111 13.43 28.43 -10.56
C GLN A 111 13.25 27.85 -9.15
N GLY A 112 14.18 28.15 -8.24
CA GLY A 112 13.96 27.93 -6.81
C GLY A 112 12.98 29.00 -6.29
N PRO A 113 11.82 28.65 -5.70
CA PRO A 113 10.87 29.64 -5.21
C PRO A 113 11.42 30.51 -4.09
N GLU A 114 10.80 31.69 -3.86
CA GLU A 114 11.21 32.60 -2.77
C GLU A 114 10.75 32.12 -1.36
N ILE A 115 10.11 30.95 -1.29
CA ILE A 115 9.49 30.32 -0.11
C ILE A 115 9.86 28.83 -0.09
N GLY A 116 9.79 28.15 1.07
CA GLY A 116 10.11 26.72 1.22
C GLY A 116 9.06 25.79 0.61
N ALA A 117 9.40 24.51 0.44
CA ALA A 117 8.52 23.52 -0.19
C ALA A 117 7.17 23.40 0.54
N SER A 118 7.18 23.35 1.87
CA SER A 118 5.99 23.30 2.76
C SER A 118 5.18 24.60 2.81
N ALA A 119 5.51 25.59 1.98
CA ALA A 119 4.78 26.85 1.85
C ALA A 119 4.43 27.16 0.39
N TYR A 120 4.85 26.33 -0.56
CA TYR A 120 4.53 26.44 -1.97
C TYR A 120 3.34 25.53 -2.24
N GLU A 121 2.12 26.07 -2.14
CA GLU A 121 0.89 25.43 -2.64
C GLU A 121 1.07 25.16 -4.14
N VAL A 122 0.79 23.94 -4.59
CA VAL A 122 1.03 23.49 -5.96
C VAL A 122 -0.21 23.64 -6.85
N GLU A 123 0.00 23.95 -8.13
CA GLU A 123 -1.06 24.08 -9.13
C GLU A 123 -1.01 22.93 -10.15
N ASN A 124 -2.18 22.45 -10.59
CA ASN A 124 -2.34 21.39 -11.59
C ASN A 124 -1.46 21.65 -12.84
N GLY A 125 -0.68 20.65 -13.23
CA GLY A 125 0.26 20.73 -14.35
C GLY A 125 1.66 21.22 -13.99
N GLU A 126 1.97 21.45 -12.72
CA GLU A 126 3.33 21.79 -12.27
C GLU A 126 4.31 20.61 -12.34
N HIS A 127 5.59 20.97 -12.42
CA HIS A 127 6.70 20.06 -12.20
C HIS A 127 7.55 20.54 -11.03
N ILE A 128 7.78 19.64 -10.08
CA ILE A 128 8.50 19.88 -8.83
C ILE A 128 9.80 19.10 -8.87
N LEU A 129 10.91 19.80 -8.78
CA LEU A 129 12.24 19.22 -8.85
C LEU A 129 13.01 19.47 -7.56
N PHE A 130 13.26 18.42 -6.80
CA PHE A 130 14.20 18.42 -5.69
C PHE A 130 15.62 18.07 -6.16
N THR A 131 16.63 18.83 -5.74
CA THR A 131 18.05 18.55 -6.04
C THR A 131 18.92 18.79 -4.81
N LEU A 132 19.86 17.88 -4.56
CA LEU A 132 20.89 18.06 -3.53
C LEU A 132 22.02 18.93 -4.11
N THR A 133 22.10 20.21 -3.74
CA THR A 133 22.95 21.18 -4.45
C THR A 133 23.71 22.14 -3.51
N ASP A 134 24.86 22.63 -3.97
CA ASP A 134 25.58 23.76 -3.36
C ASP A 134 25.33 25.09 -4.11
N ASN A 135 24.57 25.07 -5.21
CA ASN A 135 24.32 26.19 -6.10
C ASN A 135 22.82 26.52 -6.27
N PHE A 136 22.28 27.24 -5.30
CA PHE A 136 20.90 27.77 -5.28
C PHE A 136 20.70 28.97 -6.22
N SER A 137 21.20 28.91 -7.45
CA SER A 137 21.09 30.00 -8.42
C SER A 137 21.10 29.48 -9.87
N PRO A 138 20.14 29.92 -10.71
CA PRO A 138 20.06 29.45 -12.09
C PRO A 138 21.35 29.69 -12.87
N SER A 139 21.86 28.62 -13.46
CA SER A 139 23.20 28.56 -14.08
C SER A 139 23.18 27.94 -15.48
N VAL A 140 22.07 27.29 -15.88
CA VAL A 140 21.92 26.54 -17.13
C VAL A 140 21.18 27.40 -18.17
N PRO A 141 21.87 28.09 -19.10
CA PRO A 141 21.22 28.86 -20.15
C PRO A 141 20.67 27.93 -21.24
N VAL A 142 19.38 28.05 -21.52
CA VAL A 142 18.68 27.29 -22.57
C VAL A 142 17.92 28.28 -23.45
N THR A 143 17.95 28.07 -24.76
CA THR A 143 17.19 28.88 -25.70
C THR A 143 15.91 28.14 -26.07
N VAL A 144 14.76 28.83 -26.01
CA VAL A 144 13.47 28.25 -26.35
C VAL A 144 12.84 29.00 -27.51
N SER A 145 12.26 28.28 -28.47
CA SER A 145 11.40 28.85 -29.52
C SER A 145 10.16 27.98 -29.74
N ALA A 146 9.02 28.60 -30.02
CA ALA A 146 7.79 27.90 -30.41
C ALA A 146 7.21 28.52 -31.68
N ILE A 147 6.87 27.71 -32.68
CA ILE A 147 6.46 28.16 -34.02
C ILE A 147 5.20 27.41 -34.47
N ASP A 148 4.21 28.14 -34.98
CA ASP A 148 2.98 27.57 -35.54
C ASP A 148 3.17 26.94 -36.94
N LEU A 149 2.16 26.22 -37.41
CA LEU A 149 2.17 25.51 -38.70
C LEU A 149 2.34 26.44 -39.92
N ASP A 150 2.03 27.73 -39.78
CA ASP A 150 2.23 28.77 -40.81
C ASP A 150 3.66 29.37 -40.76
N GLY A 151 4.50 28.96 -39.81
CA GLY A 151 5.86 29.45 -39.60
C GLY A 151 5.94 30.75 -38.81
N ASN A 152 4.89 31.16 -38.09
CA ASN A 152 4.91 32.33 -37.21
C ASN A 152 5.41 31.94 -35.81
N ALA A 153 6.27 32.78 -35.24
CA ALA A 153 6.70 32.59 -33.85
C ALA A 153 5.54 32.83 -32.88
N VAL A 154 5.23 31.80 -32.09
CA VAL A 154 4.32 31.81 -30.94
C VAL A 154 5.10 32.23 -29.70
N ILE A 155 6.29 31.62 -29.51
CA ILE A 155 7.34 32.09 -28.59
C ILE A 155 8.54 32.42 -29.46
N ASN A 156 8.98 33.69 -29.45
CA ASN A 156 10.20 34.10 -30.15
C ASN A 156 11.41 33.48 -29.46
N GLU A 157 12.49 33.22 -30.20
CA GLU A 157 13.77 32.72 -29.67
C GLU A 157 14.19 33.47 -28.39
N THR A 158 14.13 32.78 -27.25
CA THR A 158 14.22 33.36 -25.91
C THR A 158 15.17 32.54 -25.04
N GLU A 159 16.23 33.19 -24.58
CA GLU A 159 17.13 32.63 -23.58
C GLU A 159 16.43 32.66 -22.19
N VAL A 160 16.28 31.49 -21.60
CA VAL A 160 15.96 31.26 -20.19
C VAL A 160 17.21 30.78 -19.47
N THR A 161 17.23 30.89 -18.15
CA THR A 161 18.33 30.36 -17.33
C THR A 161 17.71 29.63 -16.17
N LEU A 162 18.02 28.34 -16.09
CA LEU A 162 17.36 27.37 -15.24
C LEU A 162 18.31 26.92 -14.14
N MET A 163 17.73 26.36 -13.08
CA MET A 163 18.45 25.59 -12.08
C MET A 163 19.05 24.32 -12.70
N ASP A 164 20.07 23.76 -12.04
CA ASP A 164 20.68 22.51 -12.48
C ASP A 164 19.69 21.35 -12.30
N GLY A 165 19.71 20.36 -13.20
CA GLY A 165 18.73 19.26 -13.27
C GLY A 165 17.35 19.61 -13.83
N ALA A 166 17.06 20.88 -14.13
CA ALA A 166 15.75 21.31 -14.65
C ALA A 166 15.38 20.63 -15.99
N SER A 167 14.09 20.50 -16.25
CA SER A 167 13.52 19.85 -17.44
C SER A 167 13.35 20.78 -18.65
N ALA A 168 13.08 20.20 -19.82
CA ALA A 168 12.63 20.94 -20.99
C ALA A 168 11.23 21.57 -20.79
N TYR A 169 10.40 21.01 -19.89
CA TYR A 169 9.11 21.60 -19.54
C TYR A 169 9.28 22.92 -18.77
N ASP A 170 10.20 22.94 -17.80
CA ASP A 170 10.59 24.16 -17.07
C ASP A 170 11.09 25.26 -18.00
N ALA A 171 11.92 24.89 -18.97
CA ALA A 171 12.44 25.79 -19.99
C ALA A 171 11.29 26.41 -20.83
N LEU A 172 10.37 25.57 -21.30
CA LEU A 172 9.18 25.98 -22.05
C LEU A 172 8.34 26.97 -21.26
N TYR A 173 8.02 26.66 -20.00
CA TYR A 173 7.13 27.48 -19.18
C TYR A 173 7.71 28.88 -18.93
N GLN A 174 8.99 28.98 -18.53
CA GLN A 174 9.67 30.28 -18.37
C GLN A 174 9.72 31.10 -19.67
N ALA A 175 9.87 30.45 -20.81
CA ALA A 175 9.89 31.13 -22.10
C ALA A 175 8.50 31.63 -22.49
N ALA A 176 7.44 30.87 -22.17
CA ALA A 176 6.06 31.25 -22.43
C ALA A 176 5.63 32.46 -21.57
N ASP A 177 5.90 32.44 -20.25
CA ASP A 177 5.60 33.55 -19.33
C ASP A 177 6.25 34.88 -19.78
N LYS A 178 7.52 34.85 -20.20
CA LYS A 178 8.23 36.03 -20.73
C LYS A 178 7.52 36.73 -21.90
N HIS A 179 6.66 36.04 -22.64
CA HIS A 179 5.85 36.60 -23.72
C HIS A 179 4.35 36.73 -23.37
N GLY A 180 3.93 36.33 -22.17
CA GLY A 180 2.52 36.27 -21.76
C GLY A 180 1.74 35.22 -22.55
N VAL A 181 2.39 34.11 -22.89
CA VAL A 181 1.83 32.97 -23.61
C VAL A 181 1.52 31.87 -22.59
N THR A 182 0.32 31.32 -22.62
CA THR A 182 -0.08 30.19 -21.77
C THR A 182 0.49 28.89 -22.30
N VAL A 183 0.96 28.00 -21.42
CA VAL A 183 1.14 26.59 -21.75
C VAL A 183 -0.08 25.86 -21.21
N ASP A 184 -0.70 25.04 -22.06
CA ASP A 184 -1.81 24.15 -21.71
C ASP A 184 -1.25 22.73 -21.71
N ALA A 185 -1.20 22.10 -20.55
CA ALA A 185 -0.59 20.80 -20.33
C ALA A 185 -1.44 19.98 -19.34
N THR A 186 -1.34 18.66 -19.44
CA THR A 186 -2.01 17.70 -18.56
C THR A 186 -0.99 16.72 -17.99
N VAL A 187 -1.23 16.25 -16.78
CA VAL A 187 -0.45 15.19 -16.12
C VAL A 187 -1.18 13.86 -16.29
N ASP A 188 -0.39 12.83 -16.56
CA ASP A 188 -0.80 11.44 -16.79
C ASP A 188 0.15 10.56 -15.96
N ASP A 189 -0.37 9.51 -15.32
CA ASP A 189 0.40 8.64 -14.42
C ASP A 189 1.50 7.83 -15.13
N THR A 190 1.36 7.64 -16.44
CA THR A 190 2.18 6.76 -17.26
C THR A 190 3.09 7.54 -18.21
N TYR A 191 2.62 8.69 -18.72
CA TYR A 191 3.30 9.53 -19.70
C TYR A 191 3.70 10.92 -19.17
N PHE A 192 3.38 11.23 -17.91
CA PHE A 192 3.68 12.48 -17.22
C PHE A 192 3.12 13.70 -17.97
N THR A 193 3.91 14.76 -18.16
CA THR A 193 3.42 16.03 -18.75
C THR A 193 3.24 15.94 -20.27
N PHE A 194 1.99 16.07 -20.74
CA PHE A 194 1.65 16.20 -22.15
C PHE A 194 1.26 17.64 -22.52
N ILE A 195 1.87 18.22 -23.57
CA ILE A 195 1.58 19.59 -24.03
C ILE A 195 0.37 19.60 -24.97
N ASN A 196 -0.79 19.95 -24.43
CA ASN A 196 -2.03 20.11 -25.19
C ASN A 196 -1.97 21.32 -26.14
N ASN A 197 -1.46 22.46 -25.68
CA ASN A 197 -1.33 23.65 -26.53
C ASN A 197 -0.34 24.70 -25.99
N ILE A 198 0.05 25.63 -26.86
CA ILE A 198 0.86 26.81 -26.50
C ILE A 198 0.19 28.06 -27.07
N GLY A 199 -0.22 28.96 -26.19
CA GLY A 199 -0.96 30.17 -26.51
C GLY A 199 -2.35 29.88 -27.10
N SER A 200 -2.77 30.74 -28.03
CA SER A 200 -4.07 30.61 -28.72
C SER A 200 -3.93 29.99 -30.12
N VAL A 201 -2.97 29.08 -30.30
CA VAL A 201 -2.79 28.36 -31.56
C VAL A 201 -4.00 27.45 -31.80
N VAL A 202 -4.51 27.45 -33.04
CA VAL A 202 -5.64 26.61 -33.43
C VAL A 202 -5.08 25.37 -34.12
N LEU A 203 -4.89 24.31 -33.34
CA LEU A 203 -4.50 23.00 -33.85
C LEU A 203 -5.66 22.37 -34.64
N GLY A 204 -5.35 21.75 -35.78
CA GLY A 204 -6.24 20.86 -36.52
C GLY A 204 -6.33 19.47 -35.91
N GLU A 205 -7.22 18.62 -36.45
CA GLU A 205 -7.49 17.26 -35.92
C GLU A 205 -6.29 16.29 -35.95
N THR A 206 -5.18 16.66 -36.60
CA THR A 206 -3.94 15.88 -36.72
C THR A 206 -2.67 16.73 -36.53
N ASP A 207 -2.82 17.93 -35.96
CA ASP A 207 -1.71 18.82 -35.62
C ASP A 207 -1.30 18.59 -34.16
N TYR A 208 -0.01 18.47 -33.89
CA TYR A 208 0.54 18.33 -32.54
C TYR A 208 1.80 19.20 -32.38
N TRP A 209 2.17 19.48 -31.14
CA TRP A 209 3.45 20.12 -30.83
C TRP A 209 4.56 19.08 -30.84
N ASN A 210 5.36 19.03 -31.91
CA ASN A 210 6.64 18.33 -31.87
C ASN A 210 7.62 19.12 -31.00
N ILE A 211 8.43 18.41 -30.22
CA ILE A 211 9.38 18.99 -29.27
C ILE A 211 10.76 18.41 -29.58
N ALA A 212 11.69 19.28 -29.93
CA ALA A 212 13.06 18.91 -30.28
C ALA A 212 14.07 19.69 -29.43
N VAL A 213 15.13 19.03 -29.01
CA VAL A 213 16.29 19.64 -28.35
C VAL A 213 17.48 19.51 -29.30
N ASN A 214 18.13 20.64 -29.61
CA ASN A 214 19.29 20.69 -30.50
C ASN A 214 19.06 20.10 -31.92
N GLU A 215 17.86 20.29 -32.47
CA GLU A 215 17.37 19.72 -33.75
C GLU A 215 17.04 18.20 -33.71
N GLU A 216 17.11 17.54 -32.56
CA GLU A 216 16.72 16.13 -32.36
C GLU A 216 15.39 16.03 -31.59
N ALA A 217 14.41 15.28 -32.11
CA ALA A 217 13.09 15.14 -31.49
C ALA A 217 13.15 14.30 -30.19
N LEU A 218 12.42 14.71 -29.15
CA LEU A 218 12.34 13.98 -27.90
C LEU A 218 11.55 12.66 -28.06
N SER A 219 12.11 11.57 -27.53
CA SER A 219 11.46 10.25 -27.47
C SER A 219 10.90 9.92 -26.08
N THR A 220 10.92 10.88 -25.16
CA THR A 220 10.45 10.78 -23.77
C THR A 220 9.55 11.98 -23.47
N SER A 221 8.83 11.94 -22.34
CA SER A 221 8.04 13.09 -21.88
C SER A 221 8.91 14.35 -21.77
N VAL A 222 8.32 15.53 -22.03
CA VAL A 222 9.03 16.81 -22.02
C VAL A 222 9.55 17.18 -20.63
N VAL A 223 8.89 16.67 -19.58
CA VAL A 223 9.32 16.84 -18.19
C VAL A 223 10.44 15.86 -17.79
N ALA A 224 10.52 14.69 -18.46
CA ALA A 224 11.57 13.69 -18.20
C ALA A 224 12.92 14.05 -18.85
N HIS A 225 12.98 15.05 -19.73
CA HIS A 225 14.22 15.45 -20.39
C HIS A 225 14.90 16.61 -19.65
N GLN A 226 15.94 16.31 -18.87
CA GLN A 226 16.79 17.31 -18.22
C GLN A 226 17.64 18.08 -19.24
N VAL A 227 17.63 19.42 -19.19
CA VAL A 227 18.30 20.27 -20.17
C VAL A 227 19.72 20.66 -19.77
N GLN A 228 20.58 20.88 -20.78
CA GLN A 228 21.99 21.18 -20.64
C GLN A 228 22.34 22.61 -21.10
N ALA A 229 23.46 23.13 -20.59
CA ALA A 229 23.88 24.51 -20.84
C ALA A 229 24.24 24.75 -22.32
N GLY A 230 23.41 25.55 -23.00
CA GLY A 230 23.52 25.85 -24.43
C GLY A 230 22.50 25.12 -25.31
N ASP A 231 21.62 24.32 -24.73
CA ASP A 231 20.56 23.63 -25.47
C ASP A 231 19.59 24.60 -26.14
N HIS A 232 19.08 24.18 -27.30
CA HIS A 232 17.99 24.86 -27.99
C HIS A 232 16.75 23.96 -28.04
N LEU A 233 15.78 24.26 -27.19
CA LEU A 233 14.46 23.65 -27.18
C LEU A 233 13.57 24.34 -28.23
N GLN A 234 13.17 23.59 -29.25
CA GLN A 234 12.30 24.05 -30.32
C GLN A 234 11.00 23.26 -30.30
N LEU A 235 9.88 24.00 -30.26
CA LEU A 235 8.54 23.46 -30.38
C LEU A 235 7.94 23.89 -31.72
N THR A 236 7.54 22.92 -32.53
CA THR A 236 6.97 23.15 -33.86
C THR A 236 5.63 22.46 -33.96
N VAL A 237 4.59 23.18 -34.38
CA VAL A 237 3.35 22.52 -34.76
C VAL A 237 3.61 21.73 -36.04
N GLU A 238 3.53 20.41 -35.93
CA GLU A 238 3.64 19.48 -37.04
C GLU A 238 2.30 18.84 -37.32
N ASN A 239 2.01 18.64 -38.61
CA ASN A 239 0.90 17.81 -39.03
C ASN A 239 1.42 16.40 -39.30
N PHE A 240 0.68 15.39 -38.85
CA PHE A 240 1.02 13.98 -39.05
C PHE A 240 0.88 13.54 -40.53
N GLU A 241 1.77 14.01 -41.42
CA GLU A 241 1.93 13.53 -42.80
C GLU A 241 3.06 12.47 -42.89
N GLU A 242 2.72 11.24 -43.30
CA GLU A 242 3.69 10.16 -43.58
C GLU A 242 4.65 10.54 -44.75
N ASP A 243 5.89 10.96 -44.48
CA ASP A 243 6.95 11.02 -45.52
C ASP A 243 7.79 9.71 -45.51
N PRO A 244 7.90 8.94 -46.62
CA PRO A 244 8.17 7.51 -46.53
C PRO A 244 9.65 7.05 -46.50
N GLU A 245 10.64 7.92 -46.26
CA GLU A 245 12.03 7.64 -46.68
C GLU A 245 13.07 7.26 -45.60
N ASP A 246 12.86 7.45 -44.29
CA ASP A 246 13.87 7.08 -43.27
C ASP A 246 13.44 5.94 -42.32
N ILE A 247 13.79 4.71 -42.73
CA ILE A 247 13.96 3.56 -41.84
C ILE A 247 15.34 2.94 -42.13
N PRO A 248 16.32 3.06 -41.22
CA PRO A 248 17.58 2.34 -41.31
C PRO A 248 17.35 0.83 -41.19
N SER A 249 17.87 0.07 -42.14
CA SER A 249 17.81 -1.39 -42.14
C SER A 249 18.91 -2.00 -41.27
N GLU A 250 18.59 -3.05 -40.50
CA GLU A 250 19.12 -4.39 -40.78
C GLU A 250 18.32 -5.49 -40.06
N GLU A 251 17.96 -6.55 -40.80
CA GLU A 251 17.46 -7.82 -40.25
C GLU A 251 18.65 -8.64 -39.73
N GLU A 252 18.48 -9.44 -38.67
CA GLU A 252 18.76 -10.89 -38.76
C GLU A 252 17.73 -11.68 -37.93
N ASN A 253 17.64 -12.98 -38.18
CA ASN A 253 16.44 -13.81 -38.02
C ASN A 253 16.67 -14.92 -36.98
N PRO A 254 15.72 -15.24 -36.07
CA PRO A 254 15.92 -16.32 -35.09
C PRO A 254 15.95 -17.70 -35.78
N GLU A 255 16.92 -18.54 -35.40
CA GLU A 255 16.86 -19.99 -35.65
C GLU A 255 16.13 -20.69 -34.48
N GLU A 256 15.48 -21.83 -34.77
CA GLU A 256 14.85 -22.69 -33.76
C GLU A 256 15.92 -23.36 -32.89
N GLU A 257 15.94 -23.10 -31.57
CA GLU A 257 16.74 -23.90 -30.60
C GLU A 257 15.86 -24.86 -29.77
N GLU A 258 16.45 -25.94 -29.28
CA GLU A 258 15.75 -27.06 -28.64
C GLU A 258 15.55 -26.83 -27.13
N THR A 259 14.31 -26.98 -26.64
CA THR A 259 13.92 -26.88 -25.22
C THR A 259 14.85 -27.66 -24.26
N PRO A 260 15.36 -27.05 -23.17
CA PRO A 260 16.16 -27.75 -22.17
C PRO A 260 15.35 -28.81 -21.41
N ASN A 261 15.84 -30.06 -21.40
CA ASN A 261 15.21 -31.15 -20.63
C ASN A 261 15.63 -31.08 -19.14
N LEU A 262 15.04 -30.15 -18.40
CA LEU A 262 15.25 -29.97 -16.96
C LEU A 262 14.65 -31.15 -16.15
N PRO A 263 15.24 -31.51 -15.00
CA PRO A 263 14.77 -32.64 -14.20
C PRO A 263 13.40 -32.34 -13.55
N SER A 264 12.43 -33.23 -13.77
CA SER A 264 11.09 -33.14 -13.17
C SER A 264 11.14 -33.14 -11.63
N ILE A 265 10.49 -32.17 -10.99
CA ILE A 265 10.26 -32.19 -9.54
C ILE A 265 9.42 -33.40 -9.16
N SER A 266 9.73 -34.03 -8.02
CA SER A 266 8.88 -35.04 -7.41
C SER A 266 8.14 -34.50 -6.18
N ASN A 267 6.99 -35.08 -5.82
CA ASN A 267 6.27 -34.76 -4.58
C ASN A 267 7.14 -34.87 -3.33
N LYS A 268 8.23 -35.66 -3.37
CA LYS A 268 9.18 -35.78 -2.27
C LYS A 268 10.03 -34.51 -2.09
N ASP A 269 10.37 -33.84 -3.19
CA ASP A 269 11.17 -32.61 -3.14
C ASP A 269 10.31 -31.46 -2.60
N ILE A 270 9.04 -31.40 -3.02
CA ILE A 270 8.03 -30.50 -2.45
C ILE A 270 7.83 -30.77 -0.94
N GLN A 271 7.68 -32.04 -0.55
CA GLN A 271 7.55 -32.40 0.87
C GLN A 271 8.80 -32.00 1.68
N SER A 272 10.00 -32.14 1.12
CA SER A 272 11.23 -31.68 1.77
C SER A 272 11.16 -30.18 2.05
N SER A 273 10.76 -29.36 1.07
CA SER A 273 10.58 -27.93 1.28
C SER A 273 9.50 -27.58 2.31
N VAL A 274 8.37 -28.29 2.33
CA VAL A 274 7.34 -28.10 3.39
C VAL A 274 7.88 -28.48 4.77
N ASP A 275 8.60 -29.60 4.88
CA ASP A 275 9.23 -30.05 6.13
C ASP A 275 10.33 -29.08 6.60
N GLU A 276 11.04 -28.44 5.67
CA GLU A 276 12.08 -27.44 5.95
C GLU A 276 11.49 -26.08 6.38
N ILE A 277 10.38 -25.62 5.79
CA ILE A 277 9.65 -24.43 6.30
C ILE A 277 9.09 -24.70 7.71
N LYS A 278 8.64 -25.91 8.02
CA LYS A 278 8.26 -26.29 9.40
C LYS A 278 9.46 -26.28 10.35
N GLY A 279 10.65 -26.63 9.84
CA GLY A 279 11.92 -26.42 10.52
C GLY A 279 12.12 -24.93 10.84
N TYR A 280 12.05 -24.06 9.83
CA TYR A 280 12.15 -22.61 9.97
C TYR A 280 11.16 -22.03 11.01
N ILE A 281 9.88 -22.42 10.99
CA ILE A 281 8.87 -22.03 11.99
C ILE A 281 9.31 -22.42 13.42
N THR A 282 9.88 -23.62 13.57
CA THR A 282 10.31 -24.15 14.88
C THR A 282 11.61 -23.50 15.35
N GLU A 283 12.58 -23.30 14.46
CA GLU A 283 13.91 -22.77 14.77
C GLU A 283 13.88 -21.25 15.06
N ASN A 284 12.95 -20.52 14.45
CA ASN A 284 12.71 -19.09 14.71
C ASN A 284 11.60 -18.84 15.75
N ASN A 285 11.13 -19.86 16.47
CA ASN A 285 10.10 -19.77 17.53
C ASN A 285 8.81 -19.02 17.12
N ILE A 286 8.35 -19.21 15.88
CA ILE A 286 7.23 -18.44 15.32
C ILE A 286 5.92 -18.80 16.03
N SER A 287 5.35 -17.82 16.74
CA SER A 287 4.14 -17.95 17.56
C SER A 287 2.88 -18.05 16.70
N LEU A 288 2.14 -19.16 16.80
CA LEU A 288 0.83 -19.33 16.18
C LEU A 288 -0.23 -18.72 17.10
N ALA A 289 -0.36 -17.39 17.02
CA ALA A 289 -1.28 -16.55 17.78
C ALA A 289 -2.01 -15.56 16.85
N TYR A 290 -2.96 -14.80 17.40
CA TYR A 290 -3.60 -13.67 16.71
C TYR A 290 -2.54 -12.72 16.11
N GLY A 291 -2.75 -12.28 14.87
CA GLY A 291 -1.80 -11.49 14.07
C GLY A 291 -0.89 -12.33 13.17
N ASN A 292 -0.77 -13.64 13.40
CA ASN A 292 0.04 -14.58 12.61
C ASN A 292 -0.80 -15.55 11.76
N GLU A 293 -2.00 -15.13 11.32
CA GLU A 293 -2.98 -15.97 10.62
C GLU A 293 -2.40 -16.67 9.38
N TRP A 294 -1.52 -16.00 8.62
CA TRP A 294 -0.83 -16.56 7.46
C TRP A 294 -0.05 -17.85 7.75
N TRP A 295 0.64 -17.90 8.90
CA TRP A 295 1.31 -19.11 9.35
C TRP A 295 0.32 -20.21 9.74
N VAL A 296 -0.79 -19.84 10.39
CA VAL A 296 -1.85 -20.77 10.80
C VAL A 296 -2.48 -21.45 9.57
N TRP A 297 -2.77 -20.71 8.50
CA TRP A 297 -3.34 -21.27 7.27
C TRP A 297 -2.40 -22.27 6.60
N GLY A 298 -1.10 -21.95 6.52
CA GLY A 298 -0.09 -22.84 5.96
C GLY A 298 0.08 -24.11 6.80
N VAL A 299 0.19 -23.96 8.13
CA VAL A 299 0.36 -25.06 9.09
C VAL A 299 -0.83 -26.02 9.08
N ALA A 300 -2.05 -25.52 8.91
CA ALA A 300 -3.30 -26.31 8.89
C ALA A 300 -3.32 -27.46 7.88
N HIS A 301 -2.57 -27.36 6.78
CA HIS A 301 -2.46 -28.42 5.76
C HIS A 301 -1.31 -29.41 6.03
N THR A 302 -0.60 -29.28 7.15
CA THR A 302 0.55 -30.12 7.52
C THR A 302 0.22 -31.04 8.70
N GLU A 303 1.14 -31.96 9.04
CA GLU A 303 1.00 -32.81 10.25
C GLU A 303 1.26 -32.07 11.58
N GLN A 304 1.38 -30.74 11.59
CA GLN A 304 1.60 -29.94 12.81
C GLN A 304 0.27 -29.40 13.33
N GLU A 305 -0.03 -29.69 14.60
CA GLU A 305 -1.24 -29.20 15.25
C GLU A 305 -1.18 -27.68 15.44
N ILE A 306 -2.26 -26.96 15.08
CA ILE A 306 -2.45 -25.57 15.48
C ILE A 306 -2.72 -25.58 17.00
N PRO A 307 -1.94 -24.85 17.81
CA PRO A 307 -2.12 -24.86 19.25
C PRO A 307 -3.43 -24.15 19.64
N SER A 308 -4.11 -24.64 20.67
CA SER A 308 -5.33 -24.01 21.20
C SER A 308 -5.11 -22.58 21.73
N SER A 309 -3.86 -22.16 21.95
CA SER A 309 -3.49 -20.78 22.24
C SER A 309 -3.85 -19.84 21.10
N TYR A 310 -3.80 -20.28 19.83
CA TYR A 310 -4.23 -19.49 18.69
C TYR A 310 -5.70 -19.04 18.86
N VAL A 311 -6.61 -20.01 18.96
CA VAL A 311 -8.05 -19.76 19.15
C VAL A 311 -8.31 -18.95 20.42
N SER A 312 -7.57 -19.24 21.51
CA SER A 312 -7.70 -18.49 22.78
C SER A 312 -7.29 -17.03 22.65
N SER A 313 -6.22 -16.72 21.92
CA SER A 313 -5.75 -15.35 21.67
C SER A 313 -6.71 -14.58 20.75
N VAL A 314 -7.26 -15.23 19.72
CA VAL A 314 -8.32 -14.65 18.88
C VAL A 314 -9.59 -14.39 19.69
N GLU A 315 -10.03 -15.36 20.51
CA GLU A 315 -11.16 -15.18 21.42
C GLU A 315 -10.96 -14.03 22.40
N GLN A 316 -9.74 -13.83 22.91
CA GLN A 316 -9.40 -12.70 23.77
C GLN A 316 -9.53 -11.39 22.99
N ARG A 317 -8.88 -11.29 21.83
CA ARG A 317 -8.94 -10.08 20.99
C ARG A 317 -10.37 -9.70 20.61
N VAL A 318 -11.19 -10.69 20.26
CA VAL A 318 -12.60 -10.51 19.91
C VAL A 318 -13.41 -9.99 21.10
N LYS A 319 -13.10 -10.41 22.35
CA LYS A 319 -13.74 -9.85 23.56
C LYS A 319 -13.32 -8.39 23.80
N GLU A 320 -12.05 -8.06 23.60
CA GLU A 320 -11.51 -6.72 23.82
C GLU A 320 -12.13 -5.66 22.90
N ILE A 321 -12.43 -6.02 21.65
CA ILE A 321 -12.99 -5.11 20.63
C ILE A 321 -14.51 -5.30 20.42
N ASP A 322 -15.20 -6.06 21.28
CA ASP A 322 -16.62 -6.45 21.10
C ASP A 322 -16.93 -7.02 19.69
N GLY A 323 -15.94 -7.70 19.10
CA GLY A 323 -15.96 -8.21 17.72
C GLY A 323 -16.00 -7.13 16.61
N GLU A 324 -15.88 -5.85 16.93
CA GLU A 324 -15.78 -4.74 15.96
C GLU A 324 -14.32 -4.51 15.51
N PHE A 325 -13.92 -5.14 14.40
CA PHE A 325 -12.62 -4.90 13.79
C PHE A 325 -12.62 -3.59 12.97
N ARG A 326 -11.61 -2.73 13.16
CA ARG A 326 -11.41 -1.51 12.34
C ARG A 326 -10.99 -1.84 10.91
N SER A 327 -10.10 -2.83 10.77
CA SER A 327 -9.57 -3.31 9.50
C SER A 327 -10.40 -4.50 9.04
N ILE A 328 -11.02 -4.39 7.85
CA ILE A 328 -11.75 -5.51 7.26
C ILE A 328 -10.80 -6.67 6.92
N LEU A 329 -9.57 -6.35 6.49
CA LEU A 329 -8.56 -7.36 6.18
C LEU A 329 -8.14 -8.16 7.43
N ASP A 330 -8.08 -7.53 8.61
CA ASP A 330 -7.80 -8.26 9.85
C ASP A 330 -8.95 -9.19 10.25
N LEU A 331 -10.20 -8.74 10.05
CA LEU A 331 -11.39 -9.56 10.25
C LEU A 331 -11.43 -10.76 9.28
N ASP A 332 -11.19 -10.52 7.99
CA ASP A 332 -11.11 -11.57 6.97
C ASP A 332 -10.04 -12.61 7.34
N LYS A 333 -8.84 -12.13 7.70
CA LYS A 333 -7.73 -13.01 8.09
C LYS A 333 -8.11 -13.90 9.28
N VAL A 334 -8.71 -13.31 10.31
CA VAL A 334 -9.15 -14.01 11.53
C VAL A 334 -10.22 -15.07 11.21
N ILE A 335 -11.20 -14.76 10.35
CA ILE A 335 -12.24 -15.71 9.95
C ILE A 335 -11.64 -16.93 9.24
N ILE A 336 -10.68 -16.72 8.32
CA ILE A 336 -9.96 -17.81 7.63
C ILE A 336 -9.11 -18.61 8.64
N GLY A 337 -8.42 -17.94 9.56
CA GLY A 337 -7.57 -18.58 10.56
C GLY A 337 -8.34 -19.42 11.58
N LEU A 338 -9.53 -18.96 12.00
CA LEU A 338 -10.44 -19.75 12.84
C LEU A 338 -10.93 -21.01 12.12
N ALA A 339 -11.33 -20.89 10.84
CA ALA A 339 -11.70 -22.05 10.03
C ALA A 339 -10.52 -23.04 9.90
N ALA A 340 -9.30 -22.53 9.68
CA ALA A 340 -8.07 -23.32 9.64
C ALA A 340 -7.79 -24.07 10.96
N ALA A 341 -8.14 -23.46 12.09
CA ALA A 341 -8.10 -24.07 13.43
C ALA A 341 -9.34 -24.94 13.76
N ASN A 342 -10.22 -25.22 12.77
CA ASN A 342 -11.50 -25.94 12.93
C ASN A 342 -12.43 -25.33 14.00
N THR A 343 -12.46 -24.00 14.08
CA THR A 343 -13.33 -23.21 14.97
C THR A 343 -14.32 -22.39 14.16
N ASP A 344 -15.59 -22.38 14.57
CA ASP A 344 -16.66 -21.66 13.89
C ASP A 344 -16.61 -20.15 14.19
N ALA A 345 -16.33 -19.34 13.15
CA ALA A 345 -16.29 -17.88 13.28
C ALA A 345 -17.66 -17.21 13.53
N THR A 346 -18.76 -17.97 13.56
CA THR A 346 -20.11 -17.45 13.86
C THR A 346 -20.46 -17.41 15.35
N ASP A 347 -19.67 -18.04 16.24
CA ASP A 347 -19.76 -17.91 17.70
C ASP A 347 -18.37 -17.90 18.34
N VAL A 348 -17.66 -16.78 18.16
CA VAL A 348 -16.36 -16.53 18.80
C VAL A 348 -16.60 -15.63 19.99
N ALA A 349 -16.42 -16.16 21.20
CA ALA A 349 -16.64 -15.41 22.44
C ALA A 349 -18.06 -14.80 22.61
N GLY A 350 -19.08 -15.30 21.89
CA GLY A 350 -20.42 -14.71 21.85
C GLY A 350 -20.63 -13.65 20.75
N TYR A 351 -19.65 -13.45 19.87
CA TYR A 351 -19.72 -12.57 18.69
C TYR A 351 -19.71 -13.39 17.39
N ASN A 352 -20.55 -13.00 16.43
CA ASN A 352 -20.61 -13.60 15.11
C ASN A 352 -19.76 -12.78 14.13
N LEU A 353 -18.52 -13.21 13.89
CA LEU A 353 -17.56 -12.47 13.04
C LEU A 353 -17.97 -12.46 11.57
N VAL A 354 -18.66 -13.50 11.10
CA VAL A 354 -19.23 -13.53 9.75
C VAL A 354 -20.33 -12.48 9.60
N GLU A 355 -21.17 -12.28 10.61
CA GLU A 355 -22.16 -11.19 10.63
C GLU A 355 -21.48 -9.81 10.71
N LYS A 356 -20.37 -9.67 11.42
CA LYS A 356 -19.56 -8.43 11.43
C LYS A 356 -19.01 -8.12 10.04
N LEU A 357 -18.46 -9.12 9.34
CA LEU A 357 -17.88 -8.97 8.00
C LEU A 357 -18.91 -8.46 7.00
N ILE A 358 -20.05 -9.13 6.87
CA ILE A 358 -21.08 -8.78 5.86
C ILE A 358 -21.78 -7.45 6.14
N ASN A 359 -21.63 -6.88 7.34
CA ASN A 359 -22.14 -5.57 7.73
C ASN A 359 -21.04 -4.51 7.87
N HIS A 360 -19.77 -4.85 7.63
CA HIS A 360 -18.64 -3.93 7.79
C HIS A 360 -18.72 -2.78 6.78
N ARG A 361 -18.38 -1.55 7.20
CA ARG A 361 -18.52 -0.35 6.34
C ARG A 361 -17.72 -0.43 5.03
N ASN A 362 -16.59 -1.13 5.04
CA ASN A 362 -15.71 -1.31 3.88
C ASN A 362 -15.94 -2.63 3.14
N PHE A 363 -17.09 -3.31 3.33
CA PHE A 363 -17.38 -4.62 2.71
C PHE A 363 -17.34 -4.60 1.17
N LEU A 364 -17.59 -3.44 0.55
CA LEU A 364 -17.36 -3.18 -0.88
C LEU A 364 -16.42 -1.98 -1.03
N SER A 365 -15.19 -2.13 -0.55
CA SER A 365 -14.10 -1.15 -0.74
C SER A 365 -13.74 -0.98 -2.22
N SER A 366 -13.17 0.16 -2.60
CA SER A 366 -12.60 0.40 -3.94
C SER A 366 -11.38 -0.48 -4.24
N SER A 367 -10.57 -0.80 -3.22
CA SER A 367 -9.41 -1.68 -3.38
C SER A 367 -9.82 -3.14 -3.55
N ILE A 368 -9.40 -3.77 -4.66
CA ILE A 368 -9.76 -5.14 -5.05
C ILE A 368 -9.37 -6.20 -4.01
N ASN A 369 -8.34 -5.95 -3.20
CA ASN A 369 -7.91 -6.90 -2.18
C ASN A 369 -9.02 -7.17 -1.15
N MET A 370 -9.83 -6.17 -0.76
CA MET A 370 -10.86 -6.39 0.27
C MET A 370 -11.97 -7.34 -0.24
N PRO A 371 -12.52 -7.19 -1.46
CA PRO A 371 -13.47 -8.18 -2.00
C PRO A 371 -12.89 -9.58 -2.23
N ILE A 372 -11.60 -9.69 -2.58
CA ILE A 372 -10.89 -10.98 -2.69
C ILE A 372 -10.85 -11.68 -1.32
N TYR A 373 -10.36 -11.02 -0.28
CA TYR A 373 -10.26 -11.61 1.05
C TYR A 373 -11.63 -11.87 1.69
N GLY A 374 -12.61 -10.98 1.52
CA GLY A 374 -13.97 -11.19 1.99
C GLY A 374 -14.62 -12.45 1.39
N LEU A 375 -14.33 -12.76 0.11
CA LEU A 375 -14.84 -13.97 -0.54
C LEU A 375 -14.14 -15.24 -0.01
N LEU A 376 -12.82 -15.18 0.20
CA LEU A 376 -12.04 -16.25 0.84
C LEU A 376 -12.50 -16.50 2.29
N ALA A 377 -12.76 -15.45 3.06
CA ALA A 377 -13.23 -15.53 4.44
C ALA A 377 -14.59 -16.21 4.53
N LEU A 378 -15.57 -15.80 3.72
CA LEU A 378 -16.89 -16.43 3.67
C LEU A 378 -16.83 -17.92 3.29
N ASP A 379 -15.94 -18.29 2.37
CA ASP A 379 -15.84 -19.67 1.87
C ASP A 379 -14.96 -20.58 2.73
N SER A 380 -14.10 -20.03 3.58
CA SER A 380 -13.14 -20.77 4.39
C SER A 380 -13.80 -21.87 5.24
N GLY A 381 -14.70 -21.49 6.15
CA GLY A 381 -15.54 -22.41 6.94
C GLY A 381 -16.81 -22.86 6.20
N SER A 382 -16.98 -22.52 4.91
CA SER A 382 -18.26 -22.64 4.17
C SER A 382 -19.42 -21.90 4.83
N TYR A 383 -19.17 -20.69 5.34
CA TYR A 383 -20.12 -19.94 6.17
C TYR A 383 -21.39 -19.52 5.40
N GLU A 384 -22.54 -19.71 6.02
CA GLU A 384 -23.84 -19.30 5.48
C GLU A 384 -23.97 -17.78 5.49
N ALA A 385 -24.29 -17.20 4.33
CA ALA A 385 -24.54 -15.78 4.12
C ALA A 385 -25.69 -15.60 3.12
N PRO A 386 -26.35 -14.43 3.07
CA PRO A 386 -27.29 -14.12 1.98
C PRO A 386 -26.61 -14.38 0.62
N LYS A 387 -27.32 -15.01 -0.32
CA LYS A 387 -26.70 -15.44 -1.59
C LYS A 387 -26.10 -14.25 -2.35
N GLU A 388 -26.85 -13.14 -2.30
CA GLU A 388 -26.50 -11.86 -2.90
C GLU A 388 -25.16 -11.31 -2.39
N THR A 389 -24.74 -11.61 -1.16
CA THR A 389 -23.46 -11.17 -0.57
C THR A 389 -22.26 -11.69 -1.36
N ARG A 390 -22.25 -12.98 -1.71
CA ARG A 390 -21.19 -13.57 -2.54
C ARG A 390 -21.25 -13.07 -3.97
N ASP A 391 -22.47 -12.99 -4.54
CA ASP A 391 -22.63 -12.45 -5.88
C ASP A 391 -22.13 -10.99 -5.98
N GLN A 392 -22.30 -10.15 -4.95
CA GLN A 392 -21.76 -8.78 -4.91
C GLN A 392 -20.21 -8.72 -4.93
N LEU A 393 -19.54 -9.55 -4.13
CA LEU A 393 -18.07 -9.61 -4.11
C LEU A 393 -17.51 -10.13 -5.45
N ILE A 394 -18.13 -11.16 -6.00
CA ILE A 394 -17.77 -11.73 -7.31
C ILE A 394 -17.98 -10.70 -8.42
N ASP A 395 -19.14 -10.04 -8.44
CA ASP A 395 -19.47 -9.04 -9.46
C ASP A 395 -18.48 -7.86 -9.39
N PHE A 396 -18.10 -7.41 -8.18
CA PHE A 396 -17.06 -6.39 -8.00
C PHE A 396 -15.70 -6.84 -8.56
N ILE A 397 -15.22 -8.04 -8.20
CA ILE A 397 -13.94 -8.56 -8.72
C ILE A 397 -13.98 -8.64 -10.25
N LEU A 398 -15.09 -9.10 -10.85
CA LEU A 398 -15.25 -9.14 -12.30
C LEU A 398 -15.32 -7.75 -12.95
N GLU A 399 -15.82 -6.74 -12.26
CA GLU A 399 -15.85 -5.34 -12.72
C GLU A 399 -14.45 -4.68 -12.69
N GLN A 400 -13.50 -5.21 -11.91
CA GLN A 400 -12.10 -4.76 -11.85
C GLN A 400 -11.15 -5.55 -12.78
N GLU A 401 -11.67 -6.45 -13.65
CA GLU A 401 -10.82 -7.22 -14.58
C GLU A 401 -10.38 -6.37 -15.78
N TYR A 402 -9.08 -6.36 -16.07
CA TYR A 402 -8.53 -5.70 -17.27
C TYR A 402 -8.95 -6.40 -18.56
N GLU A 403 -9.07 -5.67 -19.67
CA GLU A 403 -9.47 -6.24 -20.98
C GLU A 403 -8.53 -7.38 -21.46
N VAL A 404 -7.24 -7.33 -21.05
CA VAL A 404 -6.23 -8.35 -21.36
C VAL A 404 -6.35 -9.63 -20.52
N GLY A 405 -7.24 -9.64 -19.52
CA GLY A 405 -7.39 -10.68 -18.51
C GLY A 405 -6.47 -10.46 -17.31
N GLY A 406 -6.99 -10.67 -16.11
CA GLY A 406 -6.24 -10.47 -14.86
C GLY A 406 -6.63 -9.20 -14.11
N TRP A 407 -5.97 -8.99 -12.98
CA TRP A 407 -6.24 -7.96 -11.99
C TRP A 407 -4.94 -7.38 -11.39
N ALA A 408 -5.02 -6.17 -10.84
CA ALA A 408 -3.95 -5.51 -10.11
C ALA A 408 -4.52 -4.77 -8.89
N LEU A 409 -3.67 -4.45 -7.92
CA LEU A 409 -4.05 -3.68 -6.74
C LEU A 409 -4.16 -2.18 -7.06
N PHE A 410 -3.31 -1.72 -7.97
CA PHE A 410 -3.14 -0.38 -8.53
C PHE A 410 -2.42 -0.50 -9.89
N GLY A 411 -2.26 0.61 -10.63
CA GLY A 411 -1.61 0.64 -11.95
C GLY A 411 -2.51 0.18 -13.12
N ASP A 412 -2.03 0.35 -14.35
CA ASP A 412 -2.81 0.18 -15.61
C ASP A 412 -2.85 -1.25 -16.18
N ARG A 413 -2.02 -2.15 -15.62
CA ARG A 413 -1.81 -3.52 -16.09
C ARG A 413 -1.99 -4.53 -14.95
N PRO A 414 -2.49 -5.74 -15.20
CA PRO A 414 -2.57 -6.78 -14.18
C PRO A 414 -1.19 -7.14 -13.59
N THR A 415 -1.12 -7.35 -12.28
CA THR A 415 0.05 -7.93 -11.62
C THR A 415 -0.16 -9.44 -11.45
N ALA A 416 0.95 -10.19 -11.39
CA ALA A 416 0.89 -11.64 -11.34
C ALA A 416 0.28 -12.16 -10.02
N ASP A 417 0.63 -11.51 -8.91
CA ASP A 417 0.20 -11.83 -7.55
C ASP A 417 -1.33 -11.65 -7.37
N ILE A 418 -1.86 -10.46 -7.67
CA ILE A 418 -3.29 -10.14 -7.52
C ILE A 418 -4.12 -10.97 -8.50
N THR A 419 -3.61 -11.24 -9.70
CA THR A 419 -4.25 -12.17 -10.63
C THR A 419 -4.31 -13.59 -10.05
N GLY A 420 -3.26 -14.08 -9.40
CA GLY A 420 -3.26 -15.37 -8.69
C GLY A 420 -4.24 -15.41 -7.50
N MET A 421 -4.33 -14.33 -6.73
CA MET A 421 -5.27 -14.19 -5.62
C MET A 421 -6.74 -14.17 -6.09
N ALA A 422 -7.05 -13.39 -7.14
CA ALA A 422 -8.38 -13.33 -7.74
C ALA A 422 -8.80 -14.67 -8.34
N LEU A 423 -7.90 -15.38 -9.04
CA LEU A 423 -8.14 -16.76 -9.50
C LEU A 423 -8.51 -17.69 -8.34
N THR A 424 -7.84 -17.55 -7.19
CA THR A 424 -8.09 -18.36 -6.00
C THR A 424 -9.48 -18.09 -5.41
N ALA A 425 -9.86 -16.82 -5.24
CA ALA A 425 -11.15 -16.43 -4.69
C ALA A 425 -12.33 -16.79 -5.64
N LEU A 426 -12.12 -16.69 -6.95
CA LEU A 426 -13.13 -17.04 -7.96
C LEU A 426 -13.25 -18.55 -8.22
N ALA A 427 -12.27 -19.37 -7.79
CA ALA A 427 -12.24 -20.80 -8.07
C ALA A 427 -13.51 -21.59 -7.67
N PRO A 428 -14.17 -21.35 -6.51
CA PRO A 428 -15.41 -22.04 -6.15
C PRO A 428 -16.60 -21.71 -7.09
N TYR A 429 -16.54 -20.58 -7.79
CA TYR A 429 -17.65 -20.00 -8.56
C TYR A 429 -17.57 -20.28 -10.06
N GLN A 430 -16.63 -21.13 -10.46
CA GLN A 430 -16.34 -21.63 -11.80
C GLN A 430 -17.53 -22.23 -12.61
N ASP A 431 -18.70 -22.44 -12.00
CA ASP A 431 -19.96 -22.80 -12.66
C ASP A 431 -20.73 -21.57 -13.20
N ARG A 432 -20.44 -20.36 -12.70
CA ARG A 432 -20.88 -19.10 -13.30
C ARG A 432 -20.10 -18.86 -14.61
N ALA A 433 -20.80 -18.50 -15.68
CA ALA A 433 -20.23 -18.47 -17.04
C ALA A 433 -19.35 -17.23 -17.32
N ASP A 434 -19.62 -16.14 -16.61
CA ASP A 434 -18.80 -14.91 -16.57
C ASP A 434 -17.50 -15.17 -15.79
N VAL A 435 -17.59 -15.71 -14.58
CA VAL A 435 -16.43 -16.13 -13.76
C VAL A 435 -15.53 -17.09 -14.51
N ARG A 436 -16.10 -18.11 -15.16
CA ARG A 436 -15.35 -19.05 -16.01
C ARG A 436 -14.54 -18.31 -17.09
N ALA A 437 -15.16 -17.33 -17.76
CA ALA A 437 -14.53 -16.61 -18.86
C ALA A 437 -13.43 -15.66 -18.39
N ALA A 438 -13.56 -15.07 -17.19
CA ALA A 438 -12.51 -14.28 -16.54
C ALA A 438 -11.32 -15.15 -16.15
N ILE A 439 -11.57 -16.29 -15.50
CA ILE A 439 -10.54 -17.30 -15.17
C ILE A 439 -9.79 -17.76 -16.42
N ASP A 440 -10.51 -18.09 -17.51
CA ASP A 440 -9.88 -18.53 -18.76
C ASP A 440 -8.95 -17.44 -19.35
N ARG A 441 -9.31 -16.14 -19.25
CA ARG A 441 -8.46 -15.01 -19.68
C ARG A 441 -7.27 -14.78 -18.77
N ALA A 442 -7.47 -14.76 -17.46
CA ALA A 442 -6.40 -14.58 -16.47
C ALA A 442 -5.33 -15.68 -16.54
N VAL A 443 -5.72 -16.93 -16.82
CA VAL A 443 -4.77 -18.03 -17.07
C VAL A 443 -3.98 -17.83 -18.39
N GLU A 444 -4.61 -17.31 -19.45
CA GLU A 444 -3.94 -16.96 -20.70
C GLU A 444 -2.97 -15.76 -20.51
N TYR A 445 -3.37 -14.78 -19.72
CA TYR A 445 -2.53 -13.64 -19.31
C TYR A 445 -1.26 -14.11 -18.60
N LEU A 446 -1.39 -14.85 -17.50
CA LEU A 446 -0.25 -15.34 -16.71
C LEU A 446 0.71 -16.20 -17.54
N SER A 447 0.20 -17.10 -18.38
CA SER A 447 1.02 -17.92 -19.29
C SER A 447 1.82 -17.06 -20.29
N ARG A 448 1.28 -15.91 -20.69
CA ARG A 448 1.90 -14.98 -21.62
C ARG A 448 2.95 -14.10 -20.96
N GLU A 449 2.67 -13.54 -19.78
CA GLU A 449 3.59 -12.64 -19.07
C GLU A 449 4.74 -13.35 -18.35
N GLN A 450 4.63 -14.66 -18.06
CA GLN A 450 5.72 -15.41 -17.46
C GLN A 450 6.99 -15.31 -18.33
N ASP A 451 8.10 -14.83 -17.77
CA ASP A 451 9.33 -14.56 -18.50
C ASP A 451 10.19 -15.81 -18.80
N ASP A 452 11.31 -15.62 -19.49
CA ASP A 452 12.24 -16.70 -19.82
C ASP A 452 12.90 -17.35 -18.59
N THR A 453 13.01 -16.67 -17.44
CA THR A 453 13.49 -17.25 -16.17
C THR A 453 12.44 -18.16 -15.52
N SER A 454 11.20 -18.08 -16.02
CA SER A 454 9.97 -18.72 -15.55
C SER A 454 9.34 -18.07 -14.33
N GLY A 455 9.67 -16.81 -14.06
CA GLY A 455 9.09 -15.99 -13.01
C GLY A 455 8.10 -14.95 -13.56
N TYR A 456 8.00 -13.82 -12.86
CA TYR A 456 7.17 -12.67 -13.15
C TYR A 456 7.91 -11.41 -12.69
N ALA A 457 8.99 -11.07 -13.41
CA ALA A 457 9.81 -9.93 -13.05
C ALA A 457 9.03 -8.61 -13.13
N GLU A 458 8.88 -7.94 -11.99
CA GLU A 458 8.26 -6.61 -11.90
C GLU A 458 9.21 -5.65 -11.19
N GLU A 459 9.42 -4.47 -11.78
CA GLU A 459 10.48 -3.53 -11.36
C GLU A 459 10.27 -3.03 -9.92
N PHE A 460 9.03 -2.80 -9.51
CA PHE A 460 8.67 -2.41 -8.14
C PHE A 460 8.95 -3.50 -7.09
N ASN A 461 9.02 -4.78 -7.50
CA ASN A 461 9.43 -5.91 -6.66
C ASN A 461 10.95 -6.13 -6.66
N GLY A 462 11.74 -5.28 -7.33
CA GLY A 462 13.17 -5.50 -7.56
C GLY A 462 13.48 -6.67 -8.52
N GLY A 463 12.48 -7.23 -9.19
CA GLY A 463 12.63 -8.35 -10.13
C GLY A 463 11.59 -9.47 -9.91
N ASP A 464 12.04 -10.71 -10.11
CA ASP A 464 11.24 -11.92 -9.85
C ASP A 464 11.02 -12.09 -8.36
N SER A 465 9.77 -12.02 -7.88
CA SER A 465 9.44 -12.22 -6.46
C SER A 465 8.82 -13.59 -6.14
N SER A 466 9.18 -14.12 -4.97
CA SER A 466 8.69 -15.39 -4.43
C SER A 466 7.18 -15.34 -4.17
N GLU A 467 6.67 -14.20 -3.73
CA GLU A 467 5.26 -13.91 -3.48
C GLU A 467 4.41 -14.02 -4.76
N SER A 468 4.79 -13.32 -5.83
CA SER A 468 4.08 -13.35 -7.11
C SER A 468 4.02 -14.76 -7.69
N VAL A 469 5.15 -15.48 -7.70
CA VAL A 469 5.21 -16.88 -8.15
C VAL A 469 4.35 -17.78 -7.25
N SER A 470 4.34 -17.54 -5.94
CA SER A 470 3.51 -18.28 -4.97
C SER A 470 2.02 -18.09 -5.21
N GLN A 471 1.52 -16.84 -5.30
CA GLN A 471 0.11 -16.57 -5.55
C GLN A 471 -0.37 -17.13 -6.89
N VAL A 472 0.47 -17.07 -7.94
CA VAL A 472 0.14 -17.70 -9.22
C VAL A 472 0.03 -19.22 -9.09
N ILE A 473 0.93 -19.89 -8.36
CA ILE A 473 0.82 -21.34 -8.11
C ILE A 473 -0.49 -21.65 -7.36
N ILE A 474 -0.85 -20.86 -6.33
CA ILE A 474 -2.10 -21.04 -5.58
C ILE A 474 -3.33 -20.83 -6.48
N GLY A 475 -3.34 -19.77 -7.30
CA GLY A 475 -4.41 -19.45 -8.23
C GLY A 475 -4.62 -20.53 -9.29
N LEU A 476 -3.57 -20.90 -10.02
CA LEU A 476 -3.62 -21.92 -11.07
C LEU A 476 -4.11 -23.27 -10.54
N THR A 477 -3.56 -23.73 -9.41
CA THR A 477 -3.94 -25.01 -8.82
C THR A 477 -5.39 -24.99 -8.32
N SER A 478 -5.86 -23.88 -7.77
CA SER A 478 -7.26 -23.68 -7.34
C SER A 478 -8.24 -23.74 -8.51
N VAL A 479 -7.90 -23.21 -9.69
CA VAL A 479 -8.72 -23.34 -10.91
C VAL A 479 -8.46 -24.65 -11.69
N GLY A 480 -7.61 -25.54 -11.18
CA GLY A 480 -7.36 -26.87 -11.74
C GLY A 480 -6.37 -26.91 -12.91
N ILE A 481 -5.51 -25.90 -13.02
CA ILE A 481 -4.41 -25.81 -13.99
C ILE A 481 -3.10 -26.23 -13.33
N ASP A 482 -2.28 -26.98 -14.07
CA ASP A 482 -1.00 -27.50 -13.60
C ASP A 482 0.11 -26.45 -13.80
N PRO A 483 0.70 -25.89 -12.72
CA PRO A 483 1.79 -24.90 -12.81
C PRO A 483 3.12 -25.50 -13.31
N THR A 484 3.16 -26.82 -13.56
CA THR A 484 4.28 -27.52 -14.21
C THR A 484 4.01 -27.90 -15.66
N SER A 485 2.88 -27.45 -16.22
CA SER A 485 2.51 -27.71 -17.62
C SER A 485 3.35 -26.89 -18.63
N GLU A 486 3.29 -27.31 -19.90
CA GLU A 486 3.95 -26.64 -21.04
C GLU A 486 3.56 -25.14 -21.17
N ALA A 487 2.37 -24.75 -20.70
CA ALA A 487 1.93 -23.35 -20.69
C ALA A 487 2.63 -22.48 -19.63
N PHE A 488 3.18 -23.11 -18.59
CA PHE A 488 3.85 -22.46 -17.45
C PHE A 488 5.31 -22.92 -17.30
N THR A 489 5.91 -23.34 -18.42
CA THR A 489 7.29 -23.79 -18.52
C THR A 489 8.02 -22.95 -19.58
N LYS A 490 9.13 -22.33 -19.20
CA LYS A 490 10.01 -21.49 -20.04
C LYS A 490 11.44 -22.01 -19.89
N ASP A 491 12.45 -21.30 -20.41
CA ASP A 491 13.84 -21.80 -20.42
C ASP A 491 14.43 -21.98 -19.01
N GLY A 492 14.01 -21.16 -18.04
CA GLY A 492 14.39 -21.22 -16.63
C GLY A 492 13.69 -22.29 -15.79
N GLY A 493 12.77 -23.08 -16.36
CA GLY A 493 12.03 -24.14 -15.68
C GLY A 493 10.50 -24.00 -15.78
N ASN A 494 9.79 -24.51 -14.79
CA ASN A 494 8.37 -24.20 -14.55
C ASN A 494 8.20 -23.41 -13.24
N LEU A 495 7.01 -22.88 -12.98
CA LEU A 495 6.75 -22.04 -11.80
C LEU A 495 7.19 -22.70 -10.49
N VAL A 496 6.94 -24.01 -10.31
CA VAL A 496 7.30 -24.72 -9.08
C VAL A 496 8.83 -24.95 -8.99
N GLN A 497 9.52 -25.11 -10.13
CA GLN A 497 11.00 -25.09 -10.18
C GLN A 497 11.57 -23.70 -9.93
N HIS A 498 10.87 -22.65 -10.34
CA HIS A 498 11.27 -21.28 -10.15
C HIS A 498 11.09 -20.86 -8.68
N LEU A 499 9.95 -21.15 -8.03
CA LEU A 499 9.73 -20.90 -6.59
C LEU A 499 10.81 -21.56 -5.70
N LEU A 500 11.26 -22.77 -6.05
CA LEU A 500 12.30 -23.46 -5.28
C LEU A 500 13.70 -22.82 -5.37
N LYS A 501 13.90 -21.77 -6.19
CA LYS A 501 15.17 -21.02 -6.29
C LYS A 501 15.35 -20.03 -5.14
N PHE A 502 14.27 -19.44 -4.62
CA PHE A 502 14.25 -18.48 -3.51
C PHE A 502 14.53 -19.11 -2.13
N LYS A 503 14.59 -20.44 -2.08
CA LYS A 503 14.74 -21.20 -0.84
C LYS A 503 16.12 -21.02 -0.23
N GLN A 504 16.15 -20.54 1.01
CA GLN A 504 17.36 -20.24 1.77
C GLN A 504 17.83 -21.43 2.63
N ASN A 505 19.02 -21.30 3.22
CA ASN A 505 19.70 -22.38 3.95
C ASN A 505 19.06 -22.74 5.30
N ASP A 506 18.22 -21.85 5.85
CA ASP A 506 17.43 -22.01 7.07
C ASP A 506 16.06 -22.67 6.81
N GLY A 507 15.73 -22.98 5.54
CA GLY A 507 14.45 -23.53 5.13
C GLY A 507 13.37 -22.49 4.79
N GLY A 508 13.65 -21.21 5.03
CA GLY A 508 12.80 -20.09 4.60
C GLY A 508 13.00 -19.74 3.12
N TYR A 509 12.33 -18.68 2.68
CA TYR A 509 12.34 -18.17 1.31
C TYR A 509 12.63 -16.66 1.35
N SER A 510 13.46 -16.18 0.42
CA SER A 510 13.66 -14.74 0.20
C SER A 510 12.56 -14.11 -0.65
N HIS A 511 12.55 -12.77 -0.72
CA HIS A 511 11.68 -12.02 -1.62
C HIS A 511 12.17 -12.13 -3.06
N ILE A 512 13.41 -11.73 -3.36
CA ILE A 512 14.07 -11.94 -4.66
C ILE A 512 15.12 -13.06 -4.61
N ILE A 513 15.50 -13.63 -5.76
CA ILE A 513 16.43 -14.78 -5.83
C ILE A 513 17.84 -14.44 -5.31
N ASP A 514 18.30 -13.20 -5.47
CA ASP A 514 19.66 -12.78 -5.14
C ASP A 514 19.84 -12.33 -3.66
N ASP A 515 18.76 -12.27 -2.87
CA ASP A 515 18.82 -12.05 -1.42
C ASP A 515 19.49 -13.23 -0.69
N ASP A 516 20.24 -12.94 0.39
CA ASP A 516 20.89 -13.95 1.23
C ASP A 516 20.19 -14.22 2.58
N TYR A 517 18.95 -13.72 2.74
CA TYR A 517 18.12 -13.86 3.95
C TYR A 517 16.68 -14.26 3.62
N SER A 518 16.01 -14.90 4.58
CA SER A 518 14.61 -15.30 4.47
C SER A 518 13.67 -14.17 4.92
N MET A 519 12.59 -13.96 4.18
CA MET A 519 11.51 -13.04 4.52
C MET A 519 10.25 -13.80 4.94
N ALA A 520 9.58 -13.32 5.99
CA ALA A 520 8.44 -14.01 6.59
C ALA A 520 7.27 -14.14 5.61
N MET A 521 6.94 -13.07 4.88
CA MET A 521 5.86 -13.08 3.89
C MET A 521 6.13 -14.07 2.75
N SER A 522 7.33 -14.01 2.16
CA SER A 522 7.77 -14.92 1.10
C SER A 522 7.70 -16.39 1.56
N THR A 523 8.13 -16.66 2.79
CA THR A 523 8.11 -18.01 3.38
C THR A 523 6.69 -18.52 3.67
N GLN A 524 5.79 -17.66 4.18
CA GLN A 524 4.37 -17.97 4.39
C GLN A 524 3.66 -18.30 3.06
N GLN A 525 3.87 -17.47 2.04
CA GLN A 525 3.24 -17.66 0.73
C GLN A 525 3.82 -18.88 -0.01
N ALA A 526 5.13 -19.12 0.08
CA ALA A 526 5.76 -20.33 -0.45
C ALA A 526 5.20 -21.61 0.20
N LEU A 527 4.95 -21.61 1.52
CA LEU A 527 4.30 -22.74 2.20
C LEU A 527 2.91 -23.02 1.62
N LEU A 528 2.07 -21.99 1.49
CA LEU A 528 0.73 -22.10 0.90
C LEU A 528 0.79 -22.58 -0.57
N ALA A 529 1.73 -22.08 -1.38
CA ALA A 529 1.90 -22.48 -2.78
C ALA A 529 2.36 -23.94 -2.94
N LEU A 530 3.34 -24.37 -2.14
CA LEU A 530 3.82 -25.76 -2.15
C LEU A 530 2.71 -26.72 -1.72
N VAL A 531 1.93 -26.37 -0.70
CA VAL A 531 0.75 -27.11 -0.24
C VAL A 531 -0.35 -27.13 -1.31
N ALA A 532 -0.66 -26.01 -1.96
CA ALA A 532 -1.65 -25.92 -3.03
C ALA A 532 -1.31 -26.87 -4.19
N TYR A 533 -0.03 -26.88 -4.58
CA TYR A 533 0.49 -27.83 -5.56
C TYR A 533 0.42 -29.28 -5.08
N GLN A 534 0.73 -29.58 -3.81
CA GLN A 534 0.55 -30.93 -3.24
C GLN A 534 -0.92 -31.41 -3.29
N LYS A 535 -1.87 -30.55 -2.91
CA LYS A 535 -3.32 -30.83 -2.98
C LYS A 535 -3.73 -31.14 -4.43
N PHE A 536 -3.31 -30.30 -5.38
CA PHE A 536 -3.57 -30.47 -6.80
C PHE A 536 -3.04 -31.79 -7.37
N VAL A 537 -1.75 -32.14 -7.16
CA VAL A 537 -1.18 -33.39 -7.70
C VAL A 537 -1.77 -34.64 -7.05
N ASN A 538 -2.30 -34.52 -5.83
CA ASN A 538 -3.04 -35.60 -5.14
C ASN A 538 -4.52 -35.69 -5.59
N GLY A 539 -5.01 -34.75 -6.41
CA GLY A 539 -6.37 -34.73 -6.94
C GLY A 539 -7.42 -34.16 -5.97
N ASP A 540 -6.98 -33.45 -4.93
CA ASP A 540 -7.84 -32.59 -4.13
C ASP A 540 -8.28 -31.37 -4.96
N LYS A 541 -9.46 -30.84 -4.66
CA LYS A 541 -10.10 -29.73 -5.36
C LYS A 541 -10.50 -28.58 -4.43
N THR A 542 -10.21 -28.70 -3.15
CA THR A 542 -10.35 -27.61 -2.18
C THR A 542 -9.16 -26.66 -2.32
N THR A 543 -9.39 -25.36 -2.18
CA THR A 543 -8.30 -24.36 -2.16
C THR A 543 -7.53 -24.45 -0.82
N VAL A 544 -6.39 -23.77 -0.71
CA VAL A 544 -5.64 -23.69 0.56
C VAL A 544 -6.30 -22.79 1.61
N TYR A 545 -7.35 -22.07 1.25
CA TYR A 545 -8.13 -21.24 2.18
C TYR A 545 -9.44 -21.91 2.61
N GLN A 546 -9.77 -23.09 2.07
CA GLN A 546 -10.97 -23.85 2.41
C GLN A 546 -10.69 -24.89 3.50
N PHE A 547 -11.34 -24.71 4.65
CA PHE A 547 -11.26 -25.55 5.83
C PHE A 547 -12.68 -25.90 6.31
N PRO A 548 -13.38 -26.83 5.62
CA PRO A 548 -14.76 -27.17 5.96
C PRO A 548 -14.84 -27.74 7.39
N LEU A 549 -15.57 -27.04 8.25
CA LEU A 549 -15.70 -27.39 9.66
C LEU A 549 -16.31 -28.80 9.83
N THR A 550 -15.75 -29.58 10.74
CA THR A 550 -16.31 -30.91 11.06
C THR A 550 -17.56 -30.76 11.91
N GLU A 551 -18.70 -31.28 11.46
CA GLU A 551 -19.89 -31.43 12.33
C GLU A 551 -19.54 -32.27 13.56
N ASP A 552 -19.70 -31.70 14.76
CA ASP A 552 -19.68 -32.45 16.01
C ASP A 552 -20.81 -33.49 15.99
N ASP A 553 -20.45 -34.78 15.90
CA ASP A 553 -21.38 -35.88 16.13
C ASP A 553 -21.81 -35.85 17.60
N ASP A 554 -23.00 -35.30 17.88
CA ASP A 554 -23.69 -35.29 19.18
C ASP A 554 -24.05 -36.74 19.60
N GLY A 555 -22.98 -37.50 19.86
CA GLY A 555 -22.89 -38.95 19.77
C GLY A 555 -22.82 -39.62 21.14
N ASN A 556 -23.79 -39.30 21.98
CA ASN A 556 -24.01 -39.89 23.31
C ASN A 556 -23.63 -41.40 23.41
N GLN A 557 -22.54 -41.71 24.12
CA GLN A 557 -22.26 -43.05 24.66
C GLN A 557 -21.86 -42.99 26.14
N ASP A 558 -22.72 -43.58 26.96
CA ASP A 558 -22.53 -43.75 28.41
C ASP A 558 -21.45 -44.81 28.77
N ASP A 559 -20.71 -44.50 29.84
CA ASP A 559 -20.20 -45.38 30.91
C ASP A 559 -19.10 -46.46 30.72
N ASP A 560 -18.33 -46.60 31.82
CA ASP A 560 -17.42 -47.67 32.28
C ASP A 560 -16.16 -47.98 31.43
N ASP A 561 -14.93 -47.80 31.92
CA ASP A 561 -14.41 -48.36 33.18
C ASP A 561 -13.17 -47.59 33.71
N GLN A 562 -13.17 -47.22 34.98
CA GLN A 562 -11.95 -46.93 35.76
C GLN A 562 -11.74 -48.02 36.82
N PRO A 563 -10.48 -48.33 37.19
CA PRO A 563 -10.22 -48.43 38.63
C PRO A 563 -8.91 -47.77 39.11
N GLU A 564 -8.99 -47.24 40.33
CA GLU A 564 -8.03 -46.36 41.01
C GLU A 564 -6.73 -47.02 41.56
N ASN A 565 -5.60 -46.28 41.47
CA ASN A 565 -4.53 -46.04 42.49
C ASN A 565 -3.80 -47.26 43.18
N PRO A 566 -2.76 -47.11 44.07
CA PRO A 566 -2.16 -45.90 44.65
C PRO A 566 -0.60 -45.80 44.74
N SER A 567 -0.11 -44.60 45.09
CA SER A 567 0.99 -44.26 46.06
C SER A 567 2.21 -43.47 45.52
N ASN A 568 2.46 -42.30 46.12
CA ASN A 568 3.76 -41.59 46.21
C ASN A 568 4.59 -42.18 47.41
N PRO A 569 5.88 -41.83 47.74
CA PRO A 569 6.59 -40.57 47.45
C PRO A 569 8.14 -40.63 47.20
N ASP A 570 8.75 -39.43 47.23
CA ASP A 570 10.16 -39.05 47.51
C ASP A 570 11.16 -38.86 46.34
N ASP A 571 11.51 -37.58 46.13
CA ASP A 571 12.79 -36.93 45.77
C ASP A 571 13.83 -37.59 44.84
N ASP A 572 14.19 -36.89 43.76
CA ASP A 572 15.60 -36.48 43.55
C ASP A 572 15.67 -35.14 42.78
N ASP A 573 16.59 -34.27 43.18
CA ASP A 573 16.77 -32.89 42.69
C ASP A 573 18.07 -32.80 41.89
N SER A 574 17.99 -32.45 40.60
CA SER A 574 19.17 -32.17 39.77
C SER A 574 18.89 -31.25 38.59
N ASP A 575 18.76 -29.96 38.89
CA ASP A 575 19.42 -28.84 38.22
C ASP A 575 20.14 -29.17 36.88
N ARG A 576 19.54 -28.71 35.77
CA ARG A 576 20.13 -28.40 34.44
C ARG A 576 19.08 -27.71 33.56
N GLY A 577 19.13 -26.39 33.47
CA GLY A 577 18.26 -25.63 32.56
C GLY A 577 18.77 -25.61 31.10
N PRO A 578 17.91 -25.15 30.16
CA PRO A 578 18.26 -24.24 29.06
C PRO A 578 17.80 -22.81 29.43
N ASP A 579 18.54 -21.74 29.21
CA ASP A 579 19.05 -21.23 27.92
C ASP A 579 17.89 -20.70 27.05
N HIS A 580 17.48 -19.47 27.34
CA HIS A 580 16.53 -18.68 26.56
C HIS A 580 17.29 -17.95 25.45
N SER A 581 16.83 -18.09 24.21
CA SER A 581 17.30 -17.32 23.06
C SER A 581 16.09 -16.64 22.41
N GLU A 582 16.07 -15.31 22.48
CA GLU A 582 15.01 -14.45 21.94
C GLU A 582 15.42 -13.85 20.59
N ASP A 583 14.44 -13.65 19.70
CA ASP A 583 14.40 -12.51 18.77
C ASP A 583 12.90 -12.17 18.54
N PRO A 584 12.44 -10.90 18.51
CA PRO A 584 11.05 -10.60 18.89
C PRO A 584 10.14 -10.00 17.82
N THR A 585 8.86 -10.40 17.87
CA THR A 585 7.72 -9.47 17.69
C THR A 585 6.98 -9.43 19.03
N LYS A 586 6.66 -8.24 19.56
CA LYS A 586 6.33 -8.07 20.99
C LYS A 586 4.93 -8.63 21.35
N GLU A 587 4.87 -9.70 22.15
CA GLU A 587 3.61 -10.20 22.75
C GLU A 587 3.16 -9.28 23.92
N GLU A 588 1.85 -9.11 24.19
CA GLU A 588 1.35 -8.21 25.25
C GLU A 588 1.16 -8.93 26.60
N LEU A 589 1.60 -8.31 27.70
CA LEU A 589 1.43 -8.78 29.08
C LEU A 589 0.60 -7.80 29.92
N VAL A 590 -0.68 -8.10 30.15
CA VAL A 590 -1.55 -7.29 31.02
C VAL A 590 -1.34 -7.67 32.49
N ILE A 591 -0.88 -6.73 33.32
CA ILE A 591 -0.57 -6.97 34.73
C ILE A 591 -1.67 -6.50 35.68
N THR A 592 -1.84 -7.18 36.82
CA THR A 592 -2.85 -6.87 37.85
C THR A 592 -2.22 -6.38 39.18
N PRO A 593 -1.63 -5.16 39.20
CA PRO A 593 -0.90 -4.64 40.36
C PRO A 593 -1.78 -4.33 41.58
N THR A 594 -1.15 -4.00 42.70
CA THR A 594 -1.87 -3.59 43.93
C THR A 594 -2.50 -2.20 43.76
N ILE A 595 -3.82 -2.08 43.98
CA ILE A 595 -4.58 -0.83 43.83
C ILE A 595 -5.17 -0.36 45.16
N GLU A 596 -4.83 0.88 45.56
CA GLU A 596 -5.44 1.63 46.66
C GLU A 596 -6.30 2.80 46.14
N ASN A 597 -7.61 2.57 46.09
CA ASN A 597 -8.57 3.59 45.66
C ASN A 597 -9.04 4.47 46.82
N ASN A 598 -8.93 5.79 46.66
CA ASN A 598 -9.65 6.77 47.47
C ASN A 598 -10.67 7.54 46.62
N LYS A 599 -11.16 8.70 47.10
CA LYS A 599 -12.21 9.49 46.43
C LYS A 599 -11.70 10.55 45.45
N ASP A 600 -10.40 10.85 45.52
CA ASP A 600 -9.73 11.90 44.76
C ASP A 600 -8.63 11.31 43.85
N GLU A 601 -8.12 10.11 44.16
CA GLU A 601 -7.01 9.46 43.47
C GLU A 601 -7.11 7.92 43.56
N MET A 602 -6.77 7.25 42.46
CA MET A 602 -6.41 5.83 42.38
C MET A 602 -4.89 5.72 42.46
N LYS A 603 -4.37 5.10 43.52
CA LYS A 603 -2.94 4.76 43.61
C LYS A 603 -2.73 3.30 43.23
N ILE A 604 -1.75 3.06 42.38
CA ILE A 604 -1.36 1.76 41.86
C ILE A 604 0.11 1.57 42.24
N THR A 605 0.48 0.39 42.72
CA THR A 605 1.86 0.04 43.03
C THR A 605 2.23 -1.22 42.28
N VAL A 606 3.18 -1.09 41.36
CA VAL A 606 3.73 -2.21 40.58
C VAL A 606 5.05 -2.64 41.23
N THR A 607 5.11 -3.90 41.61
CA THR A 607 6.24 -4.55 42.26
C THR A 607 6.81 -5.65 41.37
N LEU A 608 7.93 -6.24 41.77
CA LEU A 608 8.55 -7.33 41.01
C LEU A 608 7.65 -8.59 40.95
N ASP A 609 6.85 -8.81 42.00
CA ASP A 609 5.91 -9.93 42.10
C ASP A 609 4.75 -9.79 41.07
N ASP A 610 4.37 -8.56 40.70
CA ASP A 610 3.36 -8.30 39.67
C ASP A 610 3.87 -8.56 38.23
N LEU A 611 5.17 -8.88 38.10
CA LEU A 611 5.88 -9.16 36.85
C LEU A 611 6.47 -10.59 36.85
N GLU A 612 5.95 -11.53 37.65
CA GLU A 612 6.46 -12.92 37.66
C GLU A 612 6.43 -13.56 36.27
N GLU A 613 5.37 -13.31 35.49
CA GLU A 613 5.13 -13.90 34.17
C GLU A 613 5.91 -13.22 33.03
N LEU A 614 6.43 -12.00 33.23
CA LEU A 614 7.17 -11.23 32.21
C LEU A 614 8.41 -11.98 31.70
N SER A 615 8.45 -12.25 30.39
CA SER A 615 9.55 -12.96 29.71
C SER A 615 9.90 -12.39 28.32
N GLY A 616 11.07 -11.76 28.21
CA GLY A 616 11.54 -11.19 26.95
C GLY A 616 10.82 -9.91 26.53
N HIS A 617 10.89 -9.56 25.25
CA HIS A 617 10.56 -8.25 24.68
C HIS A 617 9.06 -7.87 24.68
N GLU A 618 8.26 -8.36 25.62
CA GLU A 618 6.82 -8.15 25.74
C GLU A 618 6.42 -6.65 25.87
N LEU A 619 5.15 -6.35 25.61
CA LEU A 619 4.52 -5.06 25.84
C LEU A 619 3.72 -5.12 27.15
N VAL A 620 4.24 -4.53 28.23
CA VAL A 620 3.59 -4.59 29.56
C VAL A 620 2.44 -3.60 29.60
N VAL A 621 1.24 -4.03 30.01
CA VAL A 621 0.02 -3.22 30.01
C VAL A 621 -0.54 -3.04 31.42
N ILE A 622 -0.74 -1.79 31.83
CA ILE A 622 -1.42 -1.40 33.08
C ILE A 622 -2.80 -0.84 32.74
N GLN A 623 -3.83 -1.68 32.83
CA GLN A 623 -5.23 -1.33 32.55
C GLN A 623 -6.16 -1.65 33.74
N PRO A 624 -6.14 -0.82 34.81
CA PRO A 624 -6.94 -1.02 36.02
C PRO A 624 -8.44 -0.71 35.83
N ASP A 625 -9.29 -1.62 36.30
CA ASP A 625 -10.75 -1.45 36.42
C ASP A 625 -11.14 -0.06 36.98
N LYS A 626 -11.95 0.68 36.21
CA LYS A 626 -12.58 1.97 36.58
C LYS A 626 -11.63 3.15 36.78
N ALA A 627 -10.40 3.12 36.27
CA ALA A 627 -9.54 4.30 36.29
C ALA A 627 -10.14 5.53 35.59
N ARG A 628 -11.01 5.32 34.59
CA ARG A 628 -11.82 6.38 33.94
C ARG A 628 -12.69 7.18 34.92
N GLU A 629 -13.21 6.55 35.98
CA GLU A 629 -14.05 7.21 36.99
C GLU A 629 -13.24 8.09 37.96
N GLN A 630 -11.91 7.92 38.01
CA GLN A 630 -11.05 8.53 39.03
C GLN A 630 -10.47 9.88 38.55
N PRO A 631 -10.48 10.94 39.40
CA PRO A 631 -9.91 12.23 39.02
C PRO A 631 -8.40 12.20 38.79
N SER A 632 -7.69 11.28 39.46
CA SER A 632 -6.25 11.10 39.33
C SER A 632 -5.91 9.60 39.32
N MET A 633 -4.97 9.20 38.48
CA MET A 633 -4.33 7.88 38.52
C MET A 633 -2.83 8.05 38.73
N ARG A 634 -2.30 7.49 39.82
CA ARG A 634 -0.87 7.48 40.16
C ARG A 634 -0.34 6.06 40.16
N ILE A 635 0.61 5.78 39.28
CA ILE A 635 1.33 4.50 39.22
C ILE A 635 2.71 4.71 39.84
N GLU A 636 2.96 4.05 40.98
CA GLU A 636 4.29 3.92 41.59
C GLU A 636 4.92 2.62 41.06
N LEU A 637 5.85 2.75 40.12
CA LEU A 637 6.68 1.66 39.65
C LEU A 637 7.85 1.48 40.63
N ALA A 638 7.88 0.35 41.36
CA ALA A 638 9.04 0.00 42.16
C ALA A 638 10.29 -0.10 41.26
N TYR A 639 11.43 0.37 41.75
CA TYR A 639 12.66 0.43 40.94
C TYR A 639 13.07 -0.92 40.34
N ASP A 640 12.93 -1.99 41.13
CA ASP A 640 13.17 -3.37 40.76
C ASP A 640 12.15 -3.89 39.73
N ALA A 641 10.91 -3.41 39.76
CA ALA A 641 9.89 -3.73 38.76
C ALA A 641 10.19 -3.04 37.43
N LEU A 642 10.36 -1.70 37.43
CA LEU A 642 10.77 -0.92 36.27
C LEU A 642 12.07 -1.47 35.65
N LYS A 643 13.03 -1.85 36.50
CA LYS A 643 14.26 -2.48 36.03
C LYS A 643 14.03 -3.86 35.41
N LYS A 644 13.07 -4.68 35.87
CA LYS A 644 12.74 -5.94 35.17
C LYS A 644 12.15 -5.66 33.77
N ILE A 645 11.23 -4.70 33.65
CA ILE A 645 10.65 -4.28 32.35
C ILE A 645 11.78 -3.86 31.38
N VAL A 646 12.73 -3.06 31.85
CA VAL A 646 13.90 -2.65 31.05
C VAL A 646 14.87 -3.81 30.77
N ASP A 647 15.16 -4.68 31.75
CA ASP A 647 16.08 -5.81 31.55
C ASP A 647 15.53 -6.90 30.61
N GLN A 648 14.29 -6.76 30.13
CA GLN A 648 13.62 -7.65 29.18
C GLN A 648 13.37 -7.00 27.80
N GLY A 649 13.80 -5.76 27.55
CA GLY A 649 13.57 -5.08 26.27
C GLY A 649 12.13 -4.59 26.06
N SER A 650 11.32 -4.64 27.11
CA SER A 650 9.88 -4.39 27.08
C SER A 650 9.53 -2.91 27.01
N SER A 651 8.36 -2.62 26.46
CA SER A 651 7.71 -1.29 26.48
C SER A 651 6.52 -1.30 27.45
N LEU A 652 5.94 -0.14 27.78
CA LEU A 652 4.87 -0.01 28.78
C LEU A 652 3.65 0.75 28.25
N ILE A 653 2.48 0.14 28.26
CA ILE A 653 1.18 0.80 28.10
C ILE A 653 0.60 1.15 29.47
N VAL A 654 0.11 2.38 29.61
CA VAL A 654 -0.74 2.82 30.72
C VAL A 654 -2.09 3.22 30.15
N ASP A 655 -3.12 2.42 30.39
CA ASP A 655 -4.49 2.75 29.99
C ASP A 655 -5.34 3.21 31.16
N LYS A 656 -5.91 4.42 31.05
CA LYS A 656 -6.88 4.97 32.00
C LYS A 656 -8.33 4.74 31.55
N GLY A 657 -8.56 4.28 30.32
CA GLY A 657 -9.87 3.95 29.74
C GLY A 657 -10.61 5.12 29.07
N ASP A 658 -10.05 6.33 29.14
CA ASP A 658 -10.41 7.50 28.30
C ASP A 658 -9.18 8.31 27.84
N VAL A 659 -7.99 7.81 28.19
CA VAL A 659 -6.68 8.16 27.61
C VAL A 659 -5.73 6.99 27.85
N THR A 660 -4.87 6.72 26.88
CA THR A 660 -3.87 5.66 26.91
C THR A 660 -2.50 6.24 26.55
N LEU A 661 -1.45 5.82 27.26
CA LEU A 661 -0.05 6.24 27.03
C LEU A 661 0.79 5.02 26.65
N HIS A 662 1.52 5.07 25.54
CA HIS A 662 2.51 4.05 25.17
C HIS A 662 3.90 4.64 25.39
N ILE A 663 4.62 4.10 26.37
CA ILE A 663 5.96 4.53 26.77
C ILE A 663 6.96 3.51 26.19
N PRO A 664 7.77 3.90 25.19
CA PRO A 664 8.75 3.01 24.57
C PRO A 664 9.88 2.64 25.52
N HIS A 665 10.60 1.59 25.14
CA HIS A 665 11.63 0.96 25.94
C HIS A 665 12.78 1.91 26.32
N GLU A 666 13.13 2.80 25.39
CA GLU A 666 14.18 3.81 25.45
C GLU A 666 13.92 4.82 26.58
N ILE A 667 12.66 5.24 26.73
CA ILE A 667 12.25 6.14 27.81
C ILE A 667 12.27 5.38 29.14
N LEU A 668 11.83 4.12 29.19
CA LEU A 668 11.93 3.31 30.41
C LEU A 668 13.40 3.12 30.85
N GLN A 669 14.35 2.94 29.91
CA GLN A 669 15.79 2.95 30.21
C GLN A 669 16.24 4.27 30.84
N GLN A 670 15.82 5.42 30.27
CA GLN A 670 16.13 6.74 30.84
C GLN A 670 15.60 6.86 32.27
N LEU A 671 14.34 6.46 32.51
CA LEU A 671 13.71 6.51 33.83
C LEU A 671 14.46 5.65 34.87
N VAL A 672 14.98 4.47 34.50
CA VAL A 672 15.85 3.67 35.38
C VAL A 672 17.13 4.43 35.76
N ASN A 673 17.76 5.10 34.80
CA ASN A 673 19.00 5.85 35.01
C ASN A 673 18.79 7.07 35.94
N GLU A 674 17.69 7.81 35.76
CA GLU A 674 17.39 9.01 36.53
C GLU A 674 16.84 8.70 37.93
N ALA A 675 16.06 7.64 38.08
CA ALA A 675 15.47 7.24 39.35
C ALA A 675 16.50 6.84 40.42
N ASN A 676 17.72 6.48 40.02
CA ASN A 676 18.86 6.25 40.92
C ASN A 676 18.55 5.29 42.10
N ASN A 677 17.92 4.15 41.78
CA ASN A 677 17.45 3.14 42.75
C ASN A 677 16.30 3.60 43.66
N GLN A 678 15.49 4.58 43.25
CA GLN A 678 14.20 4.92 43.87
C GLN A 678 13.03 4.54 42.92
N PRO A 679 11.79 4.42 43.42
CA PRO A 679 10.62 4.25 42.57
C PRO A 679 10.44 5.42 41.57
N VAL A 680 9.73 5.15 40.48
CA VAL A 680 9.25 6.15 39.53
C VAL A 680 7.74 6.28 39.67
N GLU A 681 7.24 7.51 39.77
CA GLU A 681 5.79 7.78 39.74
C GLU A 681 5.36 8.30 38.37
N ILE A 682 4.34 7.70 37.76
CA ILE A 682 3.64 8.20 36.58
C ILE A 682 2.25 8.68 37.05
N ILE A 683 1.87 9.90 36.70
CA ILE A 683 0.67 10.58 37.23
C ILE A 683 -0.17 11.09 36.06
N LEU A 684 -1.46 10.75 36.06
CA LEU A 684 -2.46 11.18 35.09
C LEU A 684 -3.61 11.89 35.84
N ASP A 685 -3.54 13.22 35.93
CA ASP A 685 -4.52 14.07 36.63
C ASP A 685 -5.56 14.62 35.64
N LYS A 686 -6.83 14.21 35.77
CA LYS A 686 -7.92 14.68 34.90
C LYS A 686 -8.33 16.10 35.23
N LEU A 687 -8.48 16.93 34.21
CA LEU A 687 -8.95 18.31 34.32
C LEU A 687 -10.32 18.50 33.63
N GLU A 688 -11.03 19.57 34.00
CA GLU A 688 -12.26 20.00 33.32
C GLU A 688 -11.99 21.25 32.47
N ASP A 689 -12.06 21.13 31.14
CA ASP A 689 -12.36 22.26 30.25
C ASP A 689 -13.74 22.06 29.62
N LYS A 690 -14.41 23.15 29.25
CA LYS A 690 -15.77 23.16 28.69
C LYS A 690 -15.80 23.33 27.17
N ASN A 691 -14.65 23.63 26.58
CA ASN A 691 -14.46 23.75 25.14
C ASN A 691 -13.72 22.53 24.57
N ALA A 692 -13.19 21.66 25.44
CA ALA A 692 -12.65 20.37 25.02
C ALA A 692 -13.76 19.49 24.46
N VAL A 693 -13.46 18.80 23.37
CA VAL A 693 -14.32 17.78 22.75
C VAL A 693 -13.91 16.37 23.16
N GLY A 694 -12.76 16.19 23.80
CA GLY A 694 -12.32 14.94 24.42
C GLY A 694 -11.75 15.15 25.83
N SER A 695 -11.01 14.16 26.32
CA SER A 695 -10.38 14.22 27.64
C SER A 695 -9.30 15.33 27.74
N VAL A 696 -9.12 15.88 28.95
CA VAL A 696 -8.05 16.82 29.30
C VAL A 696 -7.30 16.27 30.52
N TYR A 697 -5.98 16.17 30.43
CA TYR A 697 -5.12 15.51 31.42
C TYR A 697 -3.80 16.24 31.62
N ASN A 698 -3.37 16.40 32.87
CA ASN A 698 -1.98 16.72 33.19
C ASN A 698 -1.19 15.43 33.40
N PHE A 699 -0.11 15.26 32.63
CA PHE A 699 0.80 14.14 32.78
C PHE A 699 2.07 14.55 33.51
N THR A 700 2.60 13.66 34.33
CA THR A 700 3.84 13.92 35.06
C THR A 700 4.55 12.62 35.38
N ILE A 701 5.85 12.54 35.08
CA ILE A 701 6.72 11.46 35.55
C ILE A 701 7.68 12.02 36.59
N LYS A 702 7.89 11.28 37.69
CA LYS A 702 8.82 11.67 38.75
C LYS A 702 9.80 10.55 39.09
N GLY A 703 11.09 10.87 39.05
CA GLY A 703 12.17 10.06 39.62
C GLY A 703 12.79 10.78 40.81
N ASN A 704 12.90 10.11 41.97
CA ASN A 704 13.57 10.67 43.16
C ASN A 704 13.04 12.08 43.58
N ASP A 705 11.71 12.23 43.64
CA ASP A 705 10.98 13.49 43.92
C ASP A 705 11.23 14.65 42.92
N GLN A 706 11.90 14.40 41.79
CA GLN A 706 12.11 15.37 40.71
C GLN A 706 11.26 15.00 39.49
N GLU A 707 10.66 16.00 38.85
CA GLU A 707 9.87 15.81 37.63
C GLU A 707 10.80 15.68 36.43
N ILE A 708 10.47 14.74 35.54
CA ILE A 708 11.21 14.39 34.33
C ILE A 708 10.32 14.82 33.16
N HIS A 709 10.80 15.79 32.37
CA HIS A 709 10.02 16.46 31.32
C HIS A 709 10.69 16.39 29.93
N ASP A 710 11.88 15.82 29.82
CA ASP A 710 12.67 15.74 28.59
C ASP A 710 13.02 14.27 28.38
N PHE A 711 12.57 13.67 27.28
CA PHE A 711 12.79 12.26 26.96
C PHE A 711 13.90 12.04 25.93
N ASN A 712 14.82 13.01 25.78
CA ASN A 712 15.98 12.99 24.88
C ASN A 712 15.63 12.72 23.41
N GLY A 713 14.50 13.24 22.93
CA GLY A 713 14.02 13.05 21.55
C GLY A 713 13.38 11.68 21.27
N ASN A 714 13.07 10.91 22.31
CA ASN A 714 12.18 9.74 22.19
C ASN A 714 10.77 10.18 22.56
N GLU A 715 9.75 9.64 21.89
CA GLU A 715 8.36 10.09 22.09
C GLU A 715 7.48 9.09 22.83
N ILE A 716 6.50 9.60 23.58
CA ILE A 716 5.41 8.83 24.17
C ILE A 716 4.18 9.01 23.29
N THR A 717 3.58 7.92 22.80
CA THR A 717 2.29 7.99 22.09
C THR A 717 1.17 8.17 23.10
N MET A 718 0.23 9.06 22.79
CA MET A 718 -0.97 9.34 23.57
C MET A 718 -2.21 9.13 22.70
N VAL A 719 -3.18 8.35 23.19
CA VAL A 719 -4.46 8.12 22.51
C VAL A 719 -5.56 8.64 23.43
N PHE A 720 -6.32 9.66 22.98
CA PHE A 720 -7.40 10.26 23.75
C PHE A 720 -8.76 9.89 23.15
N GLU A 721 -9.73 9.58 24.02
CA GLU A 721 -11.13 9.46 23.62
C GLU A 721 -11.76 10.85 23.39
N VAL A 722 -12.59 10.93 22.35
CA VAL A 722 -13.31 12.12 21.90
C VAL A 722 -14.81 11.86 22.01
N ASP A 723 -15.57 12.84 22.51
CA ASP A 723 -17.03 12.79 22.55
C ASP A 723 -17.61 13.29 21.20
N PRO A 724 -18.12 12.41 20.33
CA PRO A 724 -18.60 12.80 19.01
C PRO A 724 -19.85 13.68 19.05
N ASP A 725 -20.61 13.72 20.17
CA ASP A 725 -21.74 14.64 20.32
C ASP A 725 -21.28 16.10 20.53
N LEU A 726 -19.99 16.32 20.86
CA LEU A 726 -19.37 17.64 21.00
C LEU A 726 -18.68 18.12 19.71
N VAL A 727 -18.27 17.19 18.82
CA VAL A 727 -17.59 17.47 17.55
C VAL A 727 -18.58 17.94 16.48
N LYS A 728 -18.28 19.06 15.82
CA LYS A 728 -19.07 19.62 14.72
C LYS A 728 -18.37 19.51 13.37
N ASN A 729 -17.05 19.65 13.34
CA ASN A 729 -16.19 19.31 12.21
C ASN A 729 -15.08 18.33 12.67
N PRO A 730 -15.15 17.05 12.26
CA PRO A 730 -14.12 16.04 12.52
C PRO A 730 -12.71 16.45 12.11
N GLU A 731 -12.52 17.07 10.95
CA GLU A 731 -11.21 17.50 10.40
C GLU A 731 -10.50 18.56 11.26
N LYS A 732 -11.15 19.05 12.32
CA LYS A 732 -10.65 20.12 13.19
C LYS A 732 -10.43 19.68 14.64
N VAL A 733 -10.54 18.38 14.92
CA VAL A 733 -10.28 17.78 16.23
C VAL A 733 -8.80 17.45 16.35
N ASN A 734 -8.10 18.10 17.28
CA ASN A 734 -6.67 17.88 17.52
C ASN A 734 -6.35 17.77 19.01
N VAL A 735 -5.23 17.13 19.35
CA VAL A 735 -4.62 17.23 20.68
C VAL A 735 -3.85 18.55 20.75
N PHE A 736 -3.98 19.23 21.89
CA PHE A 736 -3.21 20.43 22.22
C PHE A 736 -2.46 20.18 23.52
N TYR A 737 -1.31 20.81 23.68
CA TYR A 737 -0.60 20.91 24.94
C TYR A 737 -0.67 22.34 25.48
N LEU A 738 -0.65 22.49 26.80
CA LEU A 738 -0.62 23.80 27.46
C LEU A 738 0.84 24.20 27.62
N ASN A 739 1.26 25.22 26.89
CA ASN A 739 2.58 25.81 27.06
C ASN A 739 2.58 26.67 28.35
N GLU A 740 3.26 26.18 29.39
CA GLU A 740 3.29 26.83 30.71
C GLU A 740 3.99 28.20 30.71
N GLU A 741 4.86 28.49 29.73
CA GLU A 741 5.50 29.80 29.62
C GLU A 741 4.57 30.85 28.99
N THR A 742 3.71 30.44 28.06
CA THR A 742 2.80 31.33 27.32
C THR A 742 1.38 31.38 27.89
N ASP A 743 0.99 30.40 28.73
CA ASP A 743 -0.37 30.16 29.26
C ASP A 743 -1.40 29.98 28.13
N LYS A 744 -1.03 29.17 27.12
CA LYS A 744 -1.85 28.89 25.93
C LYS A 744 -1.81 27.43 25.52
N TRP A 745 -2.93 26.98 24.96
CA TRP A 745 -3.01 25.76 24.17
C TRP A 745 -2.29 25.97 22.84
N GLU A 746 -1.32 25.11 22.57
CA GLU A 746 -0.54 24.99 21.34
C GLU A 746 -0.80 23.58 20.79
N VAL A 747 -1.02 23.45 19.49
CA VAL A 747 -1.46 22.20 18.85
C VAL A 747 -0.28 21.22 18.78
N ILE A 748 -0.57 19.91 18.84
CA ILE A 748 0.37 18.87 18.46
C ILE A 748 0.03 18.50 17.01
N GLU A 749 0.86 18.92 16.06
CA GLU A 749 0.52 18.82 14.63
C GLU A 749 0.40 17.37 14.12
N ASN A 750 1.06 16.40 14.78
CA ASN A 750 0.88 14.97 14.49
C ASN A 750 -0.38 14.33 15.11
N SER A 751 -1.37 15.15 15.48
CA SER A 751 -2.68 14.71 15.97
C SER A 751 -3.52 14.10 14.84
N ALA A 752 -3.67 12.78 14.82
CA ALA A 752 -4.54 12.08 13.89
C ALA A 752 -5.89 11.72 14.55
N TYR A 753 -6.99 12.38 14.16
CA TYR A 753 -8.35 12.05 14.64
C TYR A 753 -9.01 10.98 13.78
N ASP A 754 -9.14 9.77 14.33
CA ASP A 754 -9.97 8.71 13.74
C ASP A 754 -11.44 8.97 14.11
N ALA A 755 -12.10 9.77 13.26
CA ALA A 755 -13.51 10.13 13.41
C ALA A 755 -14.46 8.93 13.46
N SER A 756 -14.04 7.75 12.96
CA SER A 756 -14.84 6.53 12.96
C SER A 756 -14.74 5.74 14.27
N ASN A 757 -13.63 5.88 15.00
CA ASN A 757 -13.41 5.22 16.30
C ASN A 757 -13.49 6.20 17.48
N HIS A 758 -13.68 7.50 17.21
CA HIS A 758 -13.80 8.57 18.20
C HIS A 758 -12.57 8.68 19.12
N ILE A 759 -11.38 8.45 18.54
CA ILE A 759 -10.09 8.61 19.21
C ILE A 759 -9.21 9.56 18.40
N VAL A 760 -8.38 10.34 19.11
CA VAL A 760 -7.28 11.09 18.50
C VAL A 760 -5.96 10.58 19.08
N THR A 761 -5.01 10.30 18.19
CA THR A 761 -3.66 9.85 18.55
C THR A 761 -2.68 10.99 18.27
N ALA A 762 -1.72 11.20 19.17
CA ALA A 762 -0.60 12.12 18.99
C ALA A 762 0.65 11.54 19.70
N THR A 763 1.84 12.03 19.40
CA THR A 763 3.06 11.71 20.17
C THR A 763 3.62 12.95 20.87
N THR A 764 4.47 12.76 21.87
CA THR A 764 5.15 13.87 22.56
C THR A 764 6.47 13.46 23.20
N ASP A 765 7.47 14.32 23.09
CA ASP A 765 8.82 14.18 23.67
C ASP A 765 8.94 14.76 25.10
N HIS A 766 7.87 15.38 25.61
CA HIS A 766 7.79 16.02 26.91
C HIS A 766 6.43 15.84 27.56
N PHE A 767 6.33 16.01 28.89
CA PHE A 767 5.05 15.97 29.60
C PHE A 767 4.62 17.35 30.12
N SER A 768 3.38 17.70 29.78
CA SER A 768 2.64 18.89 30.18
C SER A 768 1.16 18.53 30.47
N THR A 769 0.29 19.53 30.51
CA THR A 769 -1.16 19.37 30.40
C THR A 769 -1.58 19.30 28.93
N PHE A 770 -2.33 18.26 28.58
CA PHE A 770 -2.82 17.98 27.23
C PHE A 770 -4.36 17.93 27.21
N GLY A 771 -4.97 18.22 26.06
CA GLY A 771 -6.42 18.12 25.89
C GLY A 771 -6.87 18.17 24.44
N VAL A 772 -8.02 17.55 24.16
CA VAL A 772 -8.56 17.48 22.79
C VAL A 772 -9.58 18.59 22.55
N PHE A 773 -9.38 19.40 21.52
CA PHE A 773 -10.23 20.54 21.18
C PHE A 773 -10.61 20.55 19.68
N GLU A 774 -11.79 21.11 19.38
CA GLU A 774 -12.24 21.36 18.00
C GLU A 774 -12.03 22.84 17.64
N ILE A 775 -11.39 23.11 16.51
CA ILE A 775 -11.09 24.47 16.05
C ILE A 775 -12.32 25.08 15.32
N GLU A 776 -13.14 25.87 16.03
CA GLU A 776 -14.08 26.78 15.35
C GLU A 776 -13.32 27.87 14.57
N GLU A 777 -13.77 28.20 13.35
CA GLU A 777 -13.18 29.27 12.54
C GLU A 777 -13.00 30.57 13.34
N ILE A 778 -11.75 31.05 13.39
CA ILE A 778 -11.45 32.38 13.95
C ILE A 778 -12.07 33.43 13.04
N GLN A 779 -13.25 33.93 13.44
CA GLN A 779 -14.00 34.94 12.69
C GLN A 779 -13.12 36.16 12.33
N SER A 780 -12.85 36.35 11.04
CA SER A 780 -12.19 37.53 10.52
C SER A 780 -13.10 38.77 10.67
N GLY A 781 -12.95 39.52 11.78
CA GLY A 781 -14.08 40.32 12.26
C GLY A 781 -13.87 41.56 13.14
N GLN A 782 -12.80 42.37 13.00
CA GLN A 782 -12.79 43.84 13.28
C GLN A 782 -11.36 44.44 13.06
N LYS A 783 -11.07 45.48 12.26
CA LYS A 783 -11.78 46.44 11.37
C LYS A 783 -10.79 46.81 10.22
N SER A 784 -11.10 47.45 9.08
CA SER A 784 -12.18 48.38 8.67
C SER A 784 -12.19 48.59 7.14
N ASN A 785 -13.39 48.84 6.54
CA ASN A 785 -13.70 49.73 5.38
C ASN A 785 -12.86 49.65 4.07
N ASP A 786 -13.40 49.67 2.84
CA ASP A 786 -14.67 50.20 2.30
C ASP A 786 -15.11 49.45 0.99
N GLU A 787 -16.41 49.58 0.62
CA GLU A 787 -17.04 49.64 -0.74
C GLU A 787 -16.42 48.89 -1.97
N LYS A 788 -17.14 48.24 -2.92
CA LYS A 788 -18.59 48.19 -3.33
C LYS A 788 -18.83 47.13 -4.45
N GLU A 789 -20.10 46.72 -4.63
CA GLU A 789 -20.81 46.26 -5.88
C GLU A 789 -20.04 45.42 -6.96
N GLY A 790 -20.46 44.24 -7.46
CA GLY A 790 -21.66 43.40 -7.26
C GLY A 790 -22.38 43.01 -8.59
N SER A 791 -22.59 41.72 -8.89
CA SER A 791 -23.60 41.21 -9.87
C SER A 791 -23.79 39.68 -9.80
N LYS A 792 -24.86 39.15 -10.41
CA LYS A 792 -25.30 37.73 -10.38
C LYS A 792 -25.23 37.05 -11.76
N GLY A 793 -25.13 35.71 -11.78
CA GLY A 793 -25.58 34.84 -12.89
C GLY A 793 -25.04 33.41 -12.79
N SER A 794 -25.71 32.48 -12.09
CA SER A 794 -26.65 31.48 -12.66
C SER A 794 -26.01 30.42 -13.58
N GLY A 795 -25.80 29.21 -13.06
CA GLY A 795 -25.22 28.08 -13.81
C GLY A 795 -26.19 27.31 -14.72
N LYS A 796 -25.65 26.28 -15.38
CA LYS A 796 -26.34 25.20 -16.12
C LYS A 796 -25.34 24.07 -16.46
N GLU A 797 -25.74 22.82 -16.26
CA GLU A 797 -24.98 21.60 -16.55
C GLU A 797 -25.22 21.01 -17.97
N LEU A 798 -24.48 19.92 -18.25
CA LEU A 798 -24.66 18.83 -19.25
C LEU A 798 -24.03 19.05 -20.65
N PRO A 799 -23.56 17.98 -21.36
CA PRO A 799 -23.63 16.53 -21.06
C PRO A 799 -22.32 15.71 -21.21
N LYS A 800 -22.33 14.44 -20.74
CA LYS A 800 -21.30 13.40 -21.01
C LYS A 800 -21.39 12.84 -22.45
N THR A 801 -20.25 12.55 -23.10
CA THR A 801 -20.13 11.56 -24.20
C THR A 801 -18.68 11.05 -24.35
N ALA A 802 -18.39 9.86 -23.84
CA ALA A 802 -17.19 9.08 -24.19
C ALA A 802 -17.59 7.61 -24.46
N THR A 803 -18.43 7.41 -25.47
CA THR A 803 -18.78 6.08 -25.97
C THR A 803 -18.79 6.07 -27.49
N ASP A 804 -17.93 6.92 -28.10
CA ASP A 804 -17.90 7.27 -29.52
C ASP A 804 -16.47 7.35 -30.26
N MET A 805 -15.35 6.66 -29.87
CA MET A 805 -14.01 6.41 -30.60
C MET A 805 -13.18 5.00 -30.70
N TYR A 806 -13.55 3.77 -30.19
CA TYR A 806 -13.03 2.43 -30.65
C TYR A 806 -13.79 1.72 -31.84
N ASN A 807 -15.10 1.39 -31.86
CA ASN A 807 -15.80 0.58 -32.94
C ASN A 807 -15.30 0.66 -34.44
N PHE A 808 -14.89 1.82 -35.02
CA PHE A 808 -14.28 1.95 -36.35
C PHE A 808 -12.87 1.31 -36.40
N LEU A 809 -12.10 1.34 -35.31
CA LEU A 809 -10.73 0.79 -35.14
C LEU A 809 -10.74 -0.74 -35.29
N ILE A 810 -11.64 -1.43 -34.57
CA ILE A 810 -11.92 -2.87 -34.74
C ILE A 810 -12.32 -3.18 -36.20
N ALA A 811 -13.13 -2.33 -36.82
CA ALA A 811 -13.53 -2.51 -38.22
C ALA A 811 -12.39 -2.26 -39.23
N GLY A 812 -11.44 -1.39 -38.91
CA GLY A 812 -10.21 -1.16 -39.66
C GLY A 812 -9.30 -2.39 -39.62
N MET A 813 -9.08 -2.95 -38.42
CA MET A 813 -8.27 -4.15 -38.22
C MET A 813 -8.81 -5.36 -39.01
N LEU A 814 -10.13 -5.56 -39.02
CA LEU A 814 -10.79 -6.61 -39.81
C LEU A 814 -10.62 -6.45 -41.33
N LEU A 815 -10.53 -5.20 -41.83
CA LEU A 815 -10.24 -4.94 -43.25
C LEU A 815 -8.76 -5.17 -43.58
N LEU A 816 -7.84 -4.82 -42.67
CA LEU A 816 -6.40 -5.11 -42.76
C LEU A 816 -6.13 -6.62 -42.86
N VAL A 817 -6.69 -7.41 -41.94
CA VAL A 817 -6.59 -8.88 -41.94
C VAL A 817 -7.19 -9.47 -43.23
N GLY A 818 -8.33 -8.96 -43.69
CA GLY A 818 -8.92 -9.35 -44.98
C GLY A 818 -8.02 -9.06 -46.19
N GLY A 819 -7.31 -7.93 -46.17
CA GLY A 819 -6.31 -7.54 -47.16
C GLY A 819 -5.09 -8.46 -47.17
N VAL A 820 -4.50 -8.72 -46.00
CA VAL A 820 -3.34 -9.61 -45.82
C VAL A 820 -3.66 -11.03 -46.31
N ILE A 821 -4.82 -11.59 -45.96
CA ILE A 821 -5.26 -12.92 -46.43
C ILE A 821 -5.37 -12.96 -47.96
N LEU A 822 -5.95 -11.93 -48.59
CA LEU A 822 -6.05 -11.85 -50.05
C LEU A 822 -4.68 -11.69 -50.72
N PHE A 823 -3.76 -10.93 -50.11
CA PHE A 823 -2.38 -10.75 -50.58
C PHE A 823 -1.59 -12.06 -50.52
N VAL A 824 -1.65 -12.80 -49.41
CA VAL A 824 -1.01 -14.12 -49.25
C VAL A 824 -1.56 -15.14 -50.26
N ILE A 825 -2.87 -15.13 -50.51
CA ILE A 825 -3.53 -15.99 -51.51
C ILE A 825 -3.09 -15.64 -52.95
N GLN A 826 -2.74 -14.37 -53.24
CA GLN A 826 -2.14 -13.98 -54.52
C GLN A 826 -0.65 -14.35 -54.61
N ARG A 827 0.16 -14.05 -53.58
CA ARG A 827 1.60 -14.40 -53.53
C ARG A 827 1.83 -15.90 -53.70
N ARG A 828 1.01 -16.77 -53.07
CA ARG A 828 1.09 -18.24 -53.25
C ARG A 828 0.68 -18.72 -54.65
N LYS A 829 -0.10 -17.96 -55.43
CA LYS A 829 -0.44 -18.29 -56.82
C LYS A 829 0.58 -17.80 -57.85
N ALA A 830 1.47 -16.89 -57.47
CA ALA A 830 2.50 -16.34 -58.34
C ALA A 830 3.83 -17.14 -58.33
N ARG A 831 3.96 -18.16 -57.45
CA ARG A 831 5.14 -19.04 -57.34
C ARG A 831 4.89 -20.49 -57.84
N VAL A 832 3.92 -20.69 -58.75
CA VAL A 832 3.62 -21.99 -59.42
C VAL A 832 3.45 -21.80 -60.92
#